data_AF-A0A3D0XYT0-F1
#
_entry.id   AF-A0A3D0XYT0-F1
#
_cell.length_a   1.000
_cell.length_b   1.000
_cell.length_c   1.000
_cell.angle_alpha   90.00
_cell.angle_beta   90.00
_cell.angle_gamma   90.00
#
_symmetry.space_group_name_H-M   'P 1'
#
loop_
_entity.id
_entity.type
_entity.pdbx_description
1 polymer ?
#
loop_
_entity_poly.entity_id
_entity_poly.type
_entity_poly.pdbx_seq_one_letter_code
_entity_poly.pdbx_strand_id
1 'polypeptide(L)'
;MEDDTKATQSTVAYQNSARTFTQKLYPSDIKYNFVEGRQEEDKFKVYVVYRINVLNDTTHNIPNLYKEHSLKLTSLIDTFDNKRYELNWDNLHDDIVNLEMRNWESINENTANYHFEKTEKLFNSGLLPNTDDSTYIQFKVKDEFLRDKVRLTDEELYSIYENVPTVAKASGYHIYTRNDKNWKDNKQYDHRTMNYDKSSGALGIIWQLADTRTISGTVFEDLKTDERANERIGNGTKDDAENTISDVIVSLMDANSSEDNPRIAKAYTGKIEQKNGIWSAVVKDAIVKADQNGKYTIPDVVPGRYYLKFTYGNGETKYKDLNNNIITIGTKIKGHDNSINTSQYKSTIMTGEVVNANSSNEKTWFLDEIDKNNSIASDVDITINNITNDINSRFDENNKNIELNYMYSTKNNNAIISANSPNMDVHFEYIPEDEINSNLLNDPNVANPLRTNCSGMSFGIIERPRVNITLRKKIKNIKLTLQNGTTIINGNPNDETVSPNVARINDSNSKLELDPTYIYGSNAIVTYMLSAHNESELDYASEKYYKYGINTDDSGNPLEPIETKVTKIVDYINNQNASYDNQSENVIFYRGEKTDYFSEEVINANKNYKQEIFMPDVGLLPECYDREKSSTEEYEFTVNNLLSNSDGILGWESYSEIIGISNITLTPQYECRSGSYIVGNKDTQEADTANATVSIYTSTGENKNLMIYCISGVALIIVVCGLILIKKFVIKNK
;
A
#
# COMPACT_ATOMS: atom_id res chain seq x y z
N MET A 1 44.95 -5.06 0.07
CA MET A 1 44.24 -5.17 -1.21
C MET A 1 42.94 -4.44 -1.00
N GLU A 2 42.95 -3.15 -1.29
CA GLU A 2 41.73 -2.35 -1.37
C GLU A 2 40.99 -2.80 -2.62
N ASP A 3 39.79 -3.33 -2.41
CA ASP A 3 38.84 -3.62 -3.47
C ASP A 3 38.15 -2.29 -3.78
N ASP A 4 38.70 -1.59 -4.77
CA ASP A 4 38.20 -0.33 -5.30
C ASP A 4 36.92 -0.65 -6.08
N THR A 5 35.83 -0.84 -5.35
CA THR A 5 34.47 -0.93 -5.90
C THR A 5 34.10 0.44 -6.45
N LYS A 6 34.59 0.74 -7.66
CA LYS A 6 34.03 1.80 -8.49
C LYS A 6 32.55 1.50 -8.66
N ALA A 7 31.71 2.28 -8.00
CA ALA A 7 30.30 2.35 -8.31
C ALA A 7 30.19 2.59 -9.82
N THR A 8 29.73 1.58 -10.55
CA THR A 8 29.41 1.66 -11.97
C THR A 8 28.28 2.66 -12.10
N GLN A 9 28.61 3.91 -12.42
CA GLN A 9 27.60 4.87 -12.83
C GLN A 9 26.86 4.26 -14.02
N SER A 10 25.53 4.23 -13.97
CA SER A 10 24.71 3.78 -15.09
C SER A 10 25.06 4.63 -16.32
N THR A 11 25.69 4.03 -17.31
CA THR A 11 26.10 4.68 -18.55
C THR A 11 25.23 4.17 -19.71
N VAL A 12 25.05 5.03 -20.70
CA VAL A 12 24.23 4.78 -21.86
C VAL A 12 25.06 4.17 -23.00
N ALA A 13 24.47 3.26 -23.78
CA ALA A 13 25.07 2.70 -24.98
C ALA A 13 25.23 3.72 -26.14
N TYR A 14 26.29 3.57 -26.92
CA TYR A 14 26.71 4.48 -28.00
C TYR A 14 25.83 4.45 -29.25
N GLN A 15 25.42 5.62 -29.77
CA GLN A 15 24.79 5.76 -31.09
C GLN A 15 25.79 6.26 -32.14
N ASN A 16 26.22 5.40 -33.06
CA ASN A 16 27.35 5.67 -33.98
C ASN A 16 26.97 5.95 -35.46
N SER A 17 25.70 6.11 -35.84
CA SER A 17 25.33 6.02 -37.28
C SER A 17 24.24 6.95 -37.85
N ALA A 18 23.61 7.85 -37.08
CA ALA A 18 22.54 8.74 -37.62
C ALA A 18 22.80 10.23 -37.37
N ARG A 19 22.32 11.09 -38.31
CA ARG A 19 22.34 12.57 -38.19
C ARG A 19 21.41 13.12 -37.11
N THR A 20 20.59 12.25 -36.50
CA THR A 20 19.64 12.56 -35.42
C THR A 20 19.99 11.68 -34.24
N PHE A 21 20.22 12.29 -33.06
CA PHE A 21 20.29 11.55 -31.81
C PHE A 21 18.85 11.31 -31.34
N THR A 22 18.42 10.06 -31.41
CA THR A 22 17.02 9.68 -31.18
C THR A 22 16.78 9.15 -29.77
N GLN A 23 17.80 9.22 -28.92
CA GLN A 23 17.71 8.74 -27.55
C GLN A 23 17.01 9.75 -26.64
N LYS A 24 16.30 9.24 -25.63
CA LYS A 24 15.26 9.93 -24.91
C LYS A 24 15.86 10.73 -23.73
N LEU A 25 15.93 12.05 -23.86
CA LEU A 25 16.27 12.90 -22.72
C LEU A 25 15.03 13.17 -21.86
N TYR A 26 15.03 12.73 -20.61
CA TYR A 26 13.91 12.98 -19.69
C TYR A 26 14.00 14.38 -19.09
N PRO A 27 12.93 15.21 -19.20
CA PRO A 27 12.93 16.54 -18.61
C PRO A 27 13.18 16.55 -17.09
N SER A 28 12.72 15.52 -16.38
CA SER A 28 12.94 15.35 -14.93
C SER A 28 14.43 15.26 -14.57
N ASP A 29 15.23 14.57 -15.38
CA ASP A 29 16.66 14.36 -15.13
C ASP A 29 17.46 15.64 -15.38
N ILE A 30 17.03 16.46 -16.33
CA ILE A 30 17.61 17.80 -16.53
C ILE A 30 17.24 18.71 -15.35
N LYS A 31 15.96 18.72 -14.93
CA LYS A 31 15.51 19.52 -13.78
C LYS A 31 16.24 19.13 -12.49
N TYR A 32 16.61 17.84 -12.35
CA TYR A 32 17.37 17.31 -11.22
C TYR A 32 18.68 18.05 -10.96
N ASN A 33 19.36 18.52 -12.01
CA ASN A 33 20.61 19.28 -11.90
C ASN A 33 20.44 20.67 -11.28
N PHE A 34 19.22 21.23 -11.36
CA PHE A 34 18.90 22.58 -10.89
C PHE A 34 18.23 22.58 -9.50
N VAL A 35 18.38 21.51 -8.73
CA VAL A 35 18.02 21.53 -7.32
C VAL A 35 19.15 22.15 -6.51
N GLU A 36 18.80 23.06 -5.61
CA GLU A 36 19.77 23.74 -4.74
C GLU A 36 20.54 22.74 -3.86
N GLY A 37 21.86 22.95 -3.73
CA GLY A 37 22.73 22.12 -2.88
C GLY A 37 23.22 20.80 -3.49
N ARG A 38 22.99 20.58 -4.79
CA ARG A 38 23.44 19.38 -5.52
C ARG A 38 24.95 19.34 -5.74
N GLN A 39 25.54 18.17 -5.50
CA GLN A 39 26.94 17.90 -5.82
C GLN A 39 27.09 17.55 -7.30
N GLU A 40 28.24 17.89 -7.88
CA GLU A 40 28.51 17.70 -9.32
C GLU A 40 28.60 16.21 -9.70
N GLU A 41 28.98 15.32 -8.77
CA GLU A 41 29.00 13.87 -8.99
C GLU A 41 27.60 13.26 -9.18
N ASP A 42 26.57 13.85 -8.57
CA ASP A 42 25.20 13.33 -8.60
C ASP A 42 24.41 13.81 -9.83
N LYS A 43 24.90 14.84 -10.52
CA LYS A 43 24.18 15.46 -11.63
C LYS A 43 24.09 14.54 -12.83
N PHE A 44 22.96 14.65 -13.53
CA PHE A 44 22.80 14.12 -14.87
C PHE A 44 23.79 14.80 -15.83
N LYS A 45 24.58 14.03 -16.58
CA LYS A 45 25.58 14.55 -17.51
C LYS A 45 25.37 13.96 -18.89
N VAL A 46 25.56 14.80 -19.90
CA VAL A 46 25.47 14.41 -21.30
C VAL A 46 26.80 14.71 -21.96
N TYR A 47 27.32 13.74 -22.70
CA TYR A 47 28.57 13.84 -23.43
C TYR A 47 28.32 13.61 -24.92
N VAL A 48 29.06 14.33 -25.75
CA VAL A 48 29.02 14.19 -27.20
C VAL A 48 30.43 13.96 -27.70
N VAL A 49 30.59 12.94 -28.53
CA VAL A 49 31.89 12.60 -29.14
C VAL A 49 31.79 12.71 -30.64
N TYR A 50 32.73 13.46 -31.23
CA TYR A 50 32.86 13.59 -32.68
C TYR A 50 34.12 12.87 -33.15
N ARG A 51 34.00 12.12 -34.24
CA ARG A 51 35.13 11.55 -34.98
C ARG A 51 35.57 12.52 -36.07
N ILE A 52 36.83 12.92 -36.04
CA ILE A 52 37.46 13.77 -37.05
C ILE A 52 38.33 12.90 -37.93
N ASN A 53 37.98 12.80 -39.21
CA ASN A 53 38.71 12.02 -40.21
C ASN A 53 39.44 12.94 -41.19
N VAL A 54 40.70 12.63 -41.48
CA VAL A 54 41.51 13.32 -42.49
C VAL A 54 41.88 12.33 -43.57
N LEU A 55 41.33 12.54 -44.77
CA LEU A 55 41.57 11.72 -45.95
C LEU A 55 42.53 12.43 -46.91
N ASN A 56 43.58 11.73 -47.34
CA ASN A 56 44.33 12.10 -48.53
C ASN A 56 43.61 11.55 -49.77
N ASP A 57 42.72 12.33 -50.39
CA ASP A 57 41.92 11.93 -51.55
C ASP A 57 42.64 12.09 -52.90
N THR A 58 43.96 12.28 -52.86
CA THR A 58 44.76 12.50 -54.07
C THR A 58 44.77 11.26 -54.95
N THR A 59 44.07 11.35 -56.08
CA THR A 59 43.98 10.31 -57.12
C THR A 59 44.83 10.61 -58.36
N HIS A 60 45.33 11.84 -58.49
CA HIS A 60 45.97 12.32 -59.70
C HIS A 60 47.50 12.17 -59.63
N ASN A 61 48.06 11.43 -60.58
CA ASN A 61 49.49 11.41 -60.86
C ASN A 61 49.71 11.94 -62.28
N ILE A 62 50.45 13.03 -62.41
CA ILE A 62 50.83 13.61 -63.69
C ILE A 62 52.25 13.12 -64.02
N PRO A 63 52.44 12.30 -65.06
CA PRO A 63 53.75 11.77 -65.42
C PRO A 63 54.81 12.87 -65.51
N ASN A 64 55.95 12.66 -64.84
CA ASN A 64 57.09 13.57 -64.74
C ASN A 64 56.84 14.90 -63.99
N LEU A 65 55.60 15.26 -63.62
CA LEU A 65 55.28 16.56 -63.02
C LEU A 65 54.76 16.45 -61.59
N TYR A 66 54.01 15.40 -61.26
CA TYR A 66 53.42 15.21 -59.95
C TYR A 66 53.14 13.74 -59.70
N LYS A 67 53.79 13.17 -58.68
CA LYS A 67 53.41 11.88 -58.11
C LYS A 67 53.29 12.04 -56.60
N GLU A 68 52.07 11.94 -56.10
CA GLU A 68 51.77 12.08 -54.67
C GLU A 68 52.58 11.07 -53.86
N HIS A 69 53.16 11.54 -52.76
CA HIS A 69 53.86 10.70 -51.79
C HIS A 69 53.13 10.65 -50.45
N SER A 70 52.84 11.81 -49.84
CA SER A 70 52.03 11.87 -48.61
C SER A 70 51.46 13.25 -48.30
N LEU A 71 50.35 13.29 -47.57
CA LEU A 71 49.79 14.48 -46.94
C LEU A 71 50.26 14.57 -45.49
N LYS A 72 50.87 15.68 -45.09
CA LYS A 72 51.26 15.96 -43.69
C LYS A 72 50.50 17.15 -43.14
N LEU A 73 50.02 17.03 -41.91
CA LEU A 73 49.39 18.12 -41.18
C LEU A 73 50.42 18.92 -40.39
N THR A 74 50.26 20.24 -40.40
CA THR A 74 50.98 21.17 -39.54
C THR A 74 50.15 21.58 -38.32
N SER A 75 48.81 21.52 -38.42
CA SER A 75 47.90 21.77 -37.31
C SER A 75 46.55 21.12 -37.56
N LEU A 76 45.90 20.70 -36.47
CA LEU A 76 44.52 20.25 -36.46
C LEU A 76 43.85 20.94 -35.26
N ILE A 77 42.94 21.85 -35.59
CA ILE A 77 42.26 22.73 -34.62
C ILE A 77 40.77 22.47 -34.72
N ASP A 78 40.08 22.46 -33.59
CA ASP A 78 38.62 22.39 -33.52
C ASP A 78 38.08 23.67 -32.88
N THR A 79 37.12 24.33 -33.53
CA THR A 79 36.37 25.45 -32.96
C THR A 79 34.94 24.99 -32.69
N PHE A 80 34.42 25.23 -31.49
CA PHE A 80 33.13 24.70 -31.02
C PHE A 80 32.25 25.77 -30.34
N ASP A 81 30.94 25.54 -30.33
CA ASP A 81 29.95 26.39 -29.65
C ASP A 81 30.12 26.31 -28.14
N ASN A 82 30.86 27.26 -27.56
CA ASN A 82 31.14 27.31 -26.13
C ASN A 82 29.94 27.67 -25.26
N LYS A 83 28.79 28.07 -25.83
CA LYS A 83 27.54 28.18 -25.08
C LYS A 83 26.90 26.82 -24.87
N ARG A 84 27.15 25.88 -25.79
CA ARG A 84 26.61 24.51 -25.76
C ARG A 84 27.55 23.53 -25.07
N TYR A 85 28.85 23.65 -25.30
CA TYR A 85 29.83 22.64 -24.94
C TYR A 85 30.97 23.18 -24.08
N GLU A 86 31.53 22.27 -23.29
CA GLU A 86 32.85 22.39 -22.69
C GLU A 86 33.71 21.20 -23.10
N LEU A 87 34.99 21.45 -23.39
CA LEU A 87 35.95 20.38 -23.71
C LEU A 87 36.15 19.50 -22.46
N ASN A 88 36.05 18.18 -22.64
CA ASN A 88 36.11 17.23 -21.53
C ASN A 88 36.88 15.96 -21.90
N TRP A 89 37.46 15.30 -20.90
CA TRP A 89 38.30 14.10 -21.06
C TRP A 89 37.96 12.99 -20.06
N ASP A 90 36.72 12.96 -19.57
CA ASP A 90 36.26 11.90 -18.69
C ASP A 90 36.40 10.56 -19.41
N ASN A 91 36.93 9.55 -18.71
CA ASN A 91 37.17 8.22 -19.26
C ASN A 91 35.85 7.44 -19.41
N LEU A 92 35.10 7.74 -20.46
CA LEU A 92 33.80 7.12 -20.72
C LEU A 92 33.91 5.95 -21.71
N HIS A 93 34.97 5.90 -22.52
CA HIS A 93 35.15 4.95 -23.62
C HIS A 93 36.23 3.89 -23.33
N ASP A 94 36.54 3.06 -24.33
CA ASP A 94 37.71 2.19 -24.28
C ASP A 94 39.03 3.00 -24.15
N ASP A 95 40.08 2.32 -23.70
CA ASP A 95 41.38 2.96 -23.42
C ASP A 95 41.99 3.67 -24.64
N ILE A 96 41.71 3.19 -25.86
CA ILE A 96 42.24 3.76 -27.10
C ILE A 96 41.55 5.10 -27.41
N VAL A 97 40.22 5.12 -27.38
CA VAL A 97 39.42 6.33 -27.64
C VAL A 97 39.70 7.39 -26.56
N ASN A 98 39.78 6.99 -25.29
CA ASN A 98 40.13 7.90 -24.19
C ASN A 98 41.52 8.51 -24.37
N LEU A 99 42.52 7.71 -24.80
CA LEU A 99 43.86 8.19 -25.07
C LEU A 99 43.87 9.23 -26.20
N GLU A 100 43.11 8.98 -27.27
CA GLU A 100 42.99 9.92 -28.39
C GLU A 100 42.39 11.27 -27.98
N MET A 101 41.33 11.27 -27.17
CA MET A 101 40.69 12.48 -26.67
C MET A 101 41.63 13.34 -25.83
N ARG A 102 42.49 12.73 -25.01
CA ARG A 102 43.46 13.41 -24.14
C ARG A 102 44.54 14.19 -24.90
N ASN A 103 44.65 13.99 -26.21
CA ASN A 103 45.59 14.74 -27.05
C ASN A 103 45.04 16.09 -27.54
N TRP A 104 43.77 16.38 -27.26
CA TRP A 104 43.20 17.71 -27.45
C TRP A 104 43.46 18.60 -26.24
N GLU A 105 43.97 19.81 -26.46
CA GLU A 105 44.15 20.83 -25.42
C GLU A 105 43.41 22.11 -25.80
N SER A 106 42.76 22.73 -24.82
CA SER A 106 42.11 24.03 -25.01
C SER A 106 43.16 25.11 -25.28
N ILE A 107 42.98 25.83 -26.40
CA ILE A 107 43.74 27.06 -26.68
C ILE A 107 43.06 28.25 -25.99
N ASN A 108 41.72 28.25 -26.04
CA ASN A 108 40.83 29.24 -25.44
C ASN A 108 39.45 28.60 -25.22
N GLU A 109 38.47 29.42 -24.79
CA GLU A 109 37.13 28.97 -24.39
C GLU A 109 36.31 28.25 -25.49
N ASN A 110 36.65 28.42 -26.77
CA ASN A 110 35.89 27.86 -27.89
C ASN A 110 36.77 27.14 -28.93
N THR A 111 38.06 26.95 -28.63
CA THR A 111 39.02 26.39 -29.58
C THR A 111 39.95 25.40 -28.89
N ALA A 112 40.14 24.23 -29.51
CA ALA A 112 41.05 23.18 -29.07
C ALA A 112 42.07 22.85 -30.17
N ASN A 113 43.29 22.46 -29.78
CA ASN A 113 44.32 21.98 -30.69
C ASN A 113 44.68 20.53 -30.39
N TYR A 114 44.89 19.75 -31.44
CA TYR A 114 45.37 18.38 -31.34
C TYR A 114 46.90 18.31 -31.30
N HIS A 115 47.45 17.62 -30.32
CA HIS A 115 48.89 17.44 -30.15
C HIS A 115 49.39 16.18 -30.86
N PHE A 116 50.00 16.35 -32.03
CA PHE A 116 50.52 15.23 -32.83
C PHE A 116 51.67 14.46 -32.16
N GLU A 117 52.48 15.15 -31.36
CA GLU A 117 53.73 14.60 -30.78
C GLU A 117 53.49 13.51 -29.72
N LYS A 118 52.25 13.37 -29.25
CA LYS A 118 51.85 12.42 -28.20
C LYS A 118 51.16 11.17 -28.78
N THR A 119 51.25 10.95 -30.09
CA THR A 119 50.39 9.99 -30.82
C THR A 119 51.17 9.18 -31.85
N GLU A 120 50.74 7.93 -32.11
CA GLU A 120 51.21 7.12 -33.25
C GLU A 120 50.48 7.45 -34.56
N LYS A 121 49.68 8.55 -34.58
CA LYS A 121 48.83 8.91 -35.71
C LYS A 121 49.66 9.35 -36.93
N LEU A 122 49.11 9.08 -38.11
CA LEU A 122 49.73 9.36 -39.39
C LEU A 122 49.71 10.85 -39.78
N PHE A 123 49.03 11.69 -39.01
CA PHE A 123 48.91 13.13 -39.29
C PHE A 123 50.26 13.84 -39.47
N ASN A 124 51.27 13.50 -38.66
CA ASN A 124 52.61 14.10 -38.74
C ASN A 124 53.60 13.26 -39.58
N SER A 125 53.48 11.93 -39.53
CA SER A 125 54.37 11.03 -40.28
C SER A 125 54.04 10.99 -41.78
N GLY A 126 52.78 11.21 -42.15
CA GLY A 126 52.27 11.41 -43.51
C GLY A 126 51.26 10.36 -43.94
N LEU A 127 50.11 10.81 -44.45
CA LEU A 127 49.05 9.98 -45.04
C LEU A 127 49.36 9.67 -46.51
N LEU A 128 49.45 8.39 -46.87
CA LEU A 128 49.64 7.94 -48.25
C LEU A 128 48.43 8.32 -49.14
N PRO A 129 48.59 8.35 -50.48
CA PRO A 129 47.48 8.61 -51.38
C PRO A 129 46.33 7.61 -51.16
N ASN A 130 45.09 8.11 -51.11
CA ASN A 130 43.86 7.35 -50.83
C ASN A 130 43.86 6.63 -49.49
N THR A 131 44.53 7.18 -48.48
CA THR A 131 44.47 6.71 -47.08
C THR A 131 43.99 7.81 -46.15
N ASP A 132 43.36 7.40 -45.06
CA ASP A 132 42.88 8.27 -44.00
C ASP A 132 43.42 7.85 -42.63
N ASP A 133 43.36 8.79 -41.70
CA ASP A 133 43.48 8.53 -40.27
C ASP A 133 42.46 9.41 -39.54
N SER A 134 42.12 9.03 -38.31
CA SER A 134 41.09 9.72 -37.53
C SER A 134 41.45 9.88 -36.07
N THR A 135 40.84 10.88 -35.44
CA THR A 135 40.86 11.07 -34.00
C THR A 135 39.45 11.38 -33.46
N TYR A 136 39.30 11.38 -32.14
CA TYR A 136 38.05 11.72 -31.46
C TYR A 136 38.23 12.95 -30.57
N ILE A 137 37.18 13.76 -30.50
CA ILE A 137 37.07 14.89 -29.57
C ILE A 137 35.78 14.74 -28.76
N GLN A 138 35.86 14.94 -27.44
CA GLN A 138 34.75 14.82 -26.51
C GLN A 138 34.37 16.18 -25.92
N PHE A 139 33.06 16.41 -25.86
CA PHE A 139 32.47 17.57 -25.23
C PHE A 139 31.49 17.12 -24.16
N LYS A 140 31.51 17.78 -22.99
CA LYS A 140 30.40 17.75 -22.04
C LYS A 140 29.40 18.83 -22.43
N VAL A 141 28.12 18.47 -22.47
CA VAL A 141 27.03 19.42 -22.72
C VAL A 141 26.83 20.25 -21.46
N LYS A 142 26.82 21.57 -21.61
CA LYS A 142 26.66 22.49 -20.49
C LYS A 142 25.25 22.41 -19.90
N ASP A 143 25.18 22.52 -18.57
CA ASP A 143 23.91 22.61 -17.83
C ASP A 143 23.02 23.71 -18.40
N GLU A 144 23.60 24.86 -18.81
CA GLU A 144 22.86 25.96 -19.43
C GLU A 144 22.09 25.54 -20.68
N PHE A 145 22.72 24.75 -21.55
CA PHE A 145 22.07 24.25 -22.77
C PHE A 145 20.96 23.25 -22.44
N LEU A 146 21.21 22.33 -21.50
CA LEU A 146 20.19 21.36 -21.07
C LEU A 146 18.97 22.07 -20.45
N ARG A 147 19.20 23.08 -19.61
CA ARG A 147 18.12 23.92 -19.05
C ARG A 147 17.31 24.60 -20.14
N ASP A 148 17.98 25.20 -21.10
CA ASP A 148 17.31 25.96 -22.16
C ASP A 148 16.52 25.01 -23.07
N LYS A 149 17.01 23.77 -23.26
CA LYS A 149 16.28 22.70 -23.97
C LYS A 149 14.95 22.33 -23.33
N VAL A 150 14.81 22.40 -22.00
CA VAL A 150 13.53 22.09 -21.32
C VAL A 150 12.61 23.30 -21.14
N ARG A 151 13.05 24.51 -21.54
CA ARG A 151 12.32 25.77 -21.32
C ARG A 151 11.93 26.49 -22.59
N LEU A 152 12.80 26.47 -23.60
CA LEU A 152 12.67 27.23 -24.83
C LEU A 152 12.12 26.37 -25.96
N THR A 153 11.48 27.03 -26.92
CA THR A 153 11.11 26.43 -28.20
C THR A 153 12.34 26.19 -29.07
N ASP A 154 12.23 25.30 -30.06
CA ASP A 154 13.34 25.07 -31.01
C ASP A 154 13.77 26.35 -31.75
N GLU A 155 12.81 27.22 -32.11
CA GLU A 155 13.10 28.50 -32.77
C GLU A 155 13.94 29.44 -31.89
N GLU A 156 13.60 29.55 -30.61
CA GLU A 156 14.38 30.34 -29.65
C GLU A 156 15.78 29.75 -29.45
N LEU A 157 15.90 28.42 -29.40
CA LEU A 157 17.20 27.75 -29.29
C LEU A 157 18.09 28.01 -30.50
N TYR A 158 17.53 28.01 -31.72
CA TYR A 158 18.26 28.34 -32.95
C TYR A 158 18.76 29.79 -33.00
N SER A 159 18.16 30.70 -32.22
CA SER A 159 18.63 32.08 -32.10
C SER A 159 19.81 32.27 -31.14
N ILE A 160 20.01 31.32 -30.21
CA ILE A 160 21.02 31.40 -29.15
C ILE A 160 22.28 30.60 -29.48
N TYR A 161 22.10 29.42 -30.07
CA TYR A 161 23.13 28.42 -30.28
C TYR A 161 23.45 28.21 -31.77
N GLU A 162 24.66 27.78 -32.06
CA GLU A 162 25.12 27.61 -33.44
C GLU A 162 24.55 26.33 -34.08
N ASN A 163 24.15 26.43 -35.35
CA ASN A 163 23.67 25.27 -36.14
C ASN A 163 24.80 24.27 -36.44
N VAL A 164 26.05 24.77 -36.51
CA VAL A 164 27.26 23.97 -36.70
C VAL A 164 27.98 23.94 -35.35
N PRO A 165 27.76 22.91 -34.51
CA PRO A 165 28.30 22.85 -33.14
C PRO A 165 29.81 22.88 -33.03
N THR A 166 30.51 22.37 -34.05
CA THR A 166 31.96 22.21 -34.07
C THR A 166 32.45 22.22 -35.51
N VAL A 167 33.62 22.81 -35.72
CA VAL A 167 34.33 22.90 -37.00
C VAL A 167 35.78 22.50 -36.79
N ALA A 168 36.16 21.36 -37.37
CA ALA A 168 37.53 20.94 -37.45
C ALA A 168 38.21 21.64 -38.64
N LYS A 169 39.41 22.19 -38.41
CA LYS A 169 40.28 22.80 -39.40
C LYS A 169 41.63 22.11 -39.40
N ALA A 170 41.93 21.44 -40.51
CA ALA A 170 43.23 20.87 -40.78
C ALA A 170 44.03 21.80 -41.70
N SER A 171 45.27 22.10 -41.31
CA SER A 171 46.24 22.78 -42.16
C SER A 171 47.36 21.81 -42.47
N GLY A 172 47.69 21.63 -43.76
CA GLY A 172 48.68 20.65 -44.16
C GLY A 172 49.26 20.92 -45.55
N TYR A 173 50.22 20.10 -45.94
CA TYR A 173 50.87 20.16 -47.24
C TYR A 173 51.10 18.75 -47.80
N HIS A 174 51.13 18.66 -49.11
CA HIS A 174 51.47 17.44 -49.82
C HIS A 174 52.98 17.38 -50.09
N ILE A 175 53.56 16.21 -49.89
CA ILE A 175 54.86 15.80 -50.39
C ILE A 175 54.60 15.03 -51.67
N TYR A 176 55.28 15.42 -52.74
CA TYR A 176 55.15 14.78 -54.04
C TYR A 176 56.51 14.73 -54.73
N THR A 177 56.67 13.78 -55.65
CA THR A 177 57.86 13.70 -56.49
C THR A 177 57.58 14.25 -57.89
N ARG A 178 58.58 14.89 -58.49
CA ARG A 178 58.56 15.31 -59.91
C ARG A 178 59.96 15.22 -60.54
N ASN A 179 60.00 15.23 -61.87
CA ASN A 179 61.23 15.23 -62.65
C ASN A 179 61.55 16.65 -63.11
N ASP A 180 62.60 17.25 -62.56
CA ASP A 180 62.98 18.63 -62.87
C ASP A 180 63.83 18.69 -64.15
N LYS A 181 63.18 19.01 -65.28
CA LYS A 181 63.82 19.12 -66.61
C LYS A 181 64.94 20.16 -66.73
N ASN A 182 65.02 21.12 -65.81
CA ASN A 182 66.02 22.19 -65.84
C ASN A 182 67.35 21.83 -65.16
N TRP A 183 67.45 20.65 -64.54
CA TRP A 183 68.67 20.14 -63.91
C TRP A 183 69.22 18.99 -64.76
N LYS A 184 70.52 19.02 -65.07
CA LYS A 184 71.19 18.32 -66.19
C LYS A 184 70.97 16.80 -66.38
N ASP A 185 70.20 16.09 -65.56
CA ASP A 185 70.08 14.61 -65.58
C ASP A 185 68.66 14.01 -65.45
N ASN A 186 67.55 14.75 -65.64
CA ASN A 186 66.18 14.20 -65.46
C ASN A 186 66.01 13.44 -64.11
N LYS A 187 66.57 13.98 -63.03
CA LYS A 187 66.50 13.36 -61.70
C LYS A 187 65.16 13.66 -61.03
N GLN A 188 64.63 12.65 -60.32
CA GLN A 188 63.42 12.75 -59.52
C GLN A 188 63.76 13.36 -58.15
N TYR A 189 63.00 14.36 -57.72
CA TYR A 189 63.16 15.03 -56.42
C TYR A 189 61.84 15.10 -55.67
N ASP A 190 61.91 15.09 -54.33
CA ASP A 190 60.77 15.38 -53.46
C ASP A 190 60.56 16.90 -53.35
N HIS A 191 59.30 17.31 -53.49
CA HIS A 191 58.85 18.67 -53.33
C HIS A 191 57.70 18.72 -52.33
N ARG A 192 57.52 19.89 -51.73
CA ARG A 192 56.43 20.20 -50.81
C ARG A 192 55.55 21.28 -51.43
N THR A 193 54.23 21.12 -51.34
CA THR A 193 53.29 22.19 -51.68
C THR A 193 53.30 23.29 -50.61
N MET A 194 52.73 24.45 -50.93
CA MET A 194 52.35 25.39 -49.86
C MET A 194 51.33 24.72 -48.92
N ASN A 195 51.24 25.23 -47.69
CA ASN A 195 50.19 24.82 -46.77
C ASN A 195 48.83 25.23 -47.32
N TYR A 196 47.85 24.36 -47.15
CA TYR A 196 46.46 24.62 -47.48
C TYR A 196 45.57 24.22 -46.31
N ASP A 197 44.50 24.99 -46.13
CA ASP A 197 43.54 24.79 -45.05
C ASP A 197 42.29 24.11 -45.59
N LYS A 198 41.85 23.06 -44.89
CA LYS A 198 40.54 22.43 -45.10
C LYS A 198 39.78 22.43 -43.79
N SER A 199 38.49 22.75 -43.89
CA SER A 199 37.60 22.75 -42.74
C SER A 199 36.39 21.86 -43.01
N SER A 200 35.91 21.21 -41.96
CA SER A 200 34.71 20.40 -41.96
C SER A 200 33.91 20.72 -40.70
N GLY A 201 32.67 21.17 -40.89
CA GLY A 201 31.72 21.40 -39.80
C GLY A 201 30.89 20.16 -39.53
N ALA A 202 30.70 19.81 -38.25
CA ALA A 202 29.74 18.78 -37.87
C ALA A 202 28.31 19.32 -37.97
N LEU A 203 27.37 18.43 -38.28
CA LEU A 203 25.94 18.76 -38.17
C LEU A 203 25.53 18.77 -36.70
N GLY A 204 24.66 19.72 -36.35
CA GLY A 204 24.02 19.78 -35.04
C GLY A 204 23.29 18.48 -34.69
N ILE A 205 23.45 18.03 -33.44
CA ILE A 205 22.63 16.96 -32.89
C ILE A 205 21.26 17.52 -32.55
N ILE A 206 20.21 16.92 -33.15
CA ILE A 206 18.83 17.18 -32.74
C ILE A 206 18.55 16.34 -31.50
N TRP A 207 18.10 17.00 -30.42
CA TRP A 207 17.78 16.38 -29.14
C TRP A 207 16.27 16.30 -28.98
N GLN A 208 15.73 15.12 -28.74
CA GLN A 208 14.31 14.92 -28.49
C GLN A 208 14.07 14.68 -26.99
N LEU A 209 13.19 15.49 -26.40
CA LEU A 209 12.73 15.25 -25.03
C LEU A 209 11.73 14.09 -25.03
N ALA A 210 11.90 13.20 -24.06
CA ALA A 210 11.01 12.08 -23.81
C ALA A 210 9.79 12.49 -23.00
N ASP A 211 8.77 11.62 -23.00
CA ASP A 211 7.71 11.68 -22.01
C ASP A 211 8.28 11.46 -20.60
N THR A 212 7.59 12.00 -19.59
CA THR A 212 8.02 11.92 -18.20
C THR A 212 7.96 10.48 -17.69
N ARG A 213 8.93 10.05 -16.86
CA ARG A 213 8.79 8.77 -16.15
C ARG A 213 7.64 8.85 -15.16
N THR A 214 6.81 7.81 -15.14
CA THR A 214 5.61 7.74 -14.30
C THR A 214 5.57 6.44 -13.52
N ILE A 215 5.13 6.51 -12.27
CA ILE A 215 4.73 5.35 -11.47
C ILE A 215 3.23 5.45 -11.25
N SER A 216 2.48 4.41 -11.63
CA SER A 216 1.03 4.45 -11.56
C SER A 216 0.43 3.07 -11.28
N GLY A 217 -0.77 3.07 -10.70
CA GLY A 217 -1.50 1.85 -10.37
C GLY A 217 -2.94 2.14 -9.98
N THR A 218 -3.62 1.08 -9.57
CA THR A 218 -5.01 1.13 -9.09
C THR A 218 -5.09 0.61 -7.66
N VAL A 219 -5.86 1.30 -6.82
CA VAL A 219 -6.26 0.79 -5.51
C VAL A 219 -7.65 0.16 -5.63
N PHE A 220 -7.78 -1.08 -5.16
CA PHE A 220 -8.98 -1.88 -5.36
C PHE A 220 -9.39 -2.63 -4.10
N GLU A 221 -10.68 -2.97 -4.03
CA GLU A 221 -11.25 -3.87 -3.03
C GLU A 221 -11.11 -5.29 -3.55
N ASP A 222 -10.31 -6.10 -2.87
CA ASP A 222 -10.15 -7.51 -3.21
C ASP A 222 -11.31 -8.32 -2.60
N LEU A 223 -11.90 -9.19 -3.40
CA LEU A 223 -13.01 -10.04 -2.97
C LEU A 223 -12.52 -11.40 -2.48
N LYS A 224 -13.21 -11.93 -1.47
CA LYS A 224 -12.95 -13.26 -0.91
C LYS A 224 -12.99 -14.33 -2.02
N THR A 225 -11.96 -15.17 -2.08
CA THR A 225 -11.92 -16.34 -2.97
C THR A 225 -12.77 -17.49 -2.47
N ASP A 226 -13.39 -18.24 -3.40
CA ASP A 226 -14.15 -19.45 -3.09
C ASP A 226 -13.25 -20.65 -2.76
N GLU A 227 -11.95 -20.61 -3.12
CA GLU A 227 -11.00 -21.71 -2.87
C GLU A 227 -10.77 -21.97 -1.38
N ARG A 228 -10.94 -20.93 -0.54
CA ARG A 228 -10.78 -20.97 0.91
C ARG A 228 -12.02 -20.39 1.58
N ALA A 229 -13.15 -21.05 1.37
CA ALA A 229 -14.48 -20.57 1.74
C ALA A 229 -14.68 -20.21 3.22
N ASN A 230 -13.86 -20.71 4.15
CA ASN A 230 -13.96 -20.35 5.58
C ASN A 230 -13.01 -19.22 6.00
N GLU A 231 -12.20 -18.70 5.09
CA GLU A 231 -11.18 -17.67 5.34
C GLU A 231 -11.51 -16.39 4.56
N ARG A 232 -11.19 -15.23 5.13
CA ARG A 232 -11.32 -13.95 4.43
C ARG A 232 -10.01 -13.58 3.76
N ILE A 233 -9.76 -14.21 2.62
CA ILE A 233 -8.58 -14.00 1.79
C ILE A 233 -9.00 -13.83 0.33
N GLY A 234 -8.37 -12.90 -0.37
CA GLY A 234 -8.60 -12.64 -1.79
C GLY A 234 -7.56 -13.31 -2.68
N ASN A 235 -7.61 -13.02 -3.98
CA ASN A 235 -6.63 -13.54 -4.94
C ASN A 235 -5.43 -12.58 -5.16
N GLY A 236 -5.42 -11.42 -4.49
CA GLY A 236 -4.38 -10.42 -4.56
C GLY A 236 -4.28 -9.70 -5.90
N THR A 237 -5.25 -9.86 -6.82
CA THR A 237 -5.16 -9.36 -8.19
C THR A 237 -6.45 -8.65 -8.57
N LYS A 238 -6.36 -7.42 -9.09
CA LYS A 238 -7.56 -6.66 -9.43
C LYS A 238 -8.35 -7.35 -10.55
N ASP A 239 -9.58 -7.75 -10.24
CA ASP A 239 -10.54 -8.30 -11.17
C ASP A 239 -11.55 -7.24 -11.69
N ASP A 240 -12.34 -7.63 -12.69
CA ASP A 240 -13.37 -6.76 -13.29
C ASP A 240 -14.61 -6.58 -12.39
N ALA A 241 -14.90 -7.57 -11.54
CA ALA A 241 -16.05 -7.54 -10.63
C ALA A 241 -15.81 -6.67 -9.38
N GLU A 242 -14.57 -6.26 -9.16
CA GLU A 242 -14.12 -5.60 -7.94
C GLU A 242 -14.31 -4.09 -7.96
N ASN A 243 -14.63 -3.55 -6.79
CA ASN A 243 -14.74 -2.11 -6.63
C ASN A 243 -13.36 -1.46 -6.58
N THR A 244 -13.31 -0.20 -6.98
CA THR A 244 -12.12 0.64 -6.81
C THR A 244 -12.19 1.39 -5.50
N ILE A 245 -11.05 1.73 -4.91
CA ILE A 245 -10.97 2.42 -3.62
C ILE A 245 -10.35 3.81 -3.80
N SER A 246 -11.05 4.84 -3.33
CA SER A 246 -10.57 6.22 -3.35
C SER A 246 -9.96 6.66 -2.02
N ASP A 247 -9.32 7.82 -2.03
CA ASP A 247 -8.82 8.51 -0.82
C ASP A 247 -7.74 7.74 -0.05
N VAL A 248 -7.01 6.85 -0.74
CA VAL A 248 -5.73 6.30 -0.30
C VAL A 248 -4.60 7.26 -0.71
N ILE A 249 -3.71 7.56 0.23
CA ILE A 249 -2.54 8.40 -0.03
C ILE A 249 -1.42 7.50 -0.52
N VAL A 250 -0.80 7.86 -1.64
CA VAL A 250 0.33 7.12 -2.21
C VAL A 250 1.55 8.02 -2.21
N SER A 251 2.61 7.58 -1.54
CA SER A 251 3.86 8.29 -1.41
C SER A 251 4.99 7.46 -2.02
N LEU A 252 5.81 8.06 -2.87
CA LEU A 252 7.09 7.48 -3.28
C LEU A 252 8.14 7.81 -2.21
N MET A 253 8.75 6.79 -1.64
CA MET A 253 9.72 6.93 -0.55
C MET A 253 11.12 6.62 -1.06
N ASP A 254 12.12 7.36 -0.58
CA ASP A 254 13.54 7.11 -0.86
C ASP A 254 14.03 5.92 -0.03
N ALA A 255 14.35 4.80 -0.69
CA ALA A 255 14.78 3.58 0.01
C ALA A 255 16.24 3.62 0.49
N ASN A 256 17.01 4.65 0.13
CA ASN A 256 18.32 4.89 0.73
C ASN A 256 18.24 5.74 2.01
N SER A 257 17.05 6.22 2.37
CA SER A 257 16.86 6.97 3.61
C SER A 257 16.91 6.04 4.83
N SER A 258 17.33 6.60 5.97
CA SER A 258 17.34 5.87 7.24
C SER A 258 15.91 5.55 7.69
N GLU A 259 15.70 4.35 8.23
CA GLU A 259 14.41 3.92 8.79
C GLU A 259 13.90 4.87 9.89
N ASP A 260 14.79 5.46 10.69
CA ASP A 260 14.45 6.42 11.75
C ASP A 260 14.00 7.79 11.20
N ASN A 261 14.34 8.09 9.95
CA ASN A 261 14.01 9.36 9.32
C ASN A 261 13.72 9.14 7.82
N PRO A 262 12.59 8.47 7.52
CA PRO A 262 12.25 8.09 6.17
C PRO A 262 11.95 9.34 5.35
N ARG A 263 12.58 9.46 4.17
CA ARG A 263 12.43 10.63 3.30
C ARG A 263 11.47 10.31 2.18
N ILE A 264 10.52 11.23 1.97
CA ILE A 264 9.68 11.22 0.79
C ILE A 264 10.53 11.63 -0.42
N ALA A 265 10.46 10.84 -1.49
CA ALA A 265 11.11 11.14 -2.75
C ALA A 265 10.53 12.42 -3.37
N LYS A 266 11.29 13.04 -4.27
CA LYS A 266 10.85 14.26 -4.96
C LYS A 266 10.41 13.95 -6.37
N ALA A 267 9.30 14.56 -6.76
CA ALA A 267 8.87 14.65 -8.15
C ALA A 267 9.29 16.02 -8.74
N TYR A 268 9.78 16.00 -9.97
CA TYR A 268 10.36 17.17 -10.65
C TYR A 268 9.36 17.80 -11.63
N THR A 269 8.14 18.03 -11.16
CA THR A 269 6.99 18.40 -12.00
C THR A 269 6.95 19.86 -12.44
N GLY A 270 7.61 20.75 -11.71
CA GLY A 270 7.57 22.18 -12.00
C GLY A 270 8.49 22.63 -13.15
N LYS A 271 8.37 23.90 -13.52
CA LYS A 271 9.30 24.55 -14.45
C LYS A 271 10.59 24.95 -13.73
N ILE A 272 11.67 25.11 -14.50
CA ILE A 272 12.89 25.75 -13.99
C ILE A 272 12.66 27.27 -14.00
N GLU A 273 12.83 27.88 -12.85
CA GLU A 273 12.60 29.30 -12.58
C GLU A 273 13.92 30.00 -12.22
N GLN A 274 14.00 31.30 -12.48
CA GLN A 274 15.12 32.11 -12.01
C GLN A 274 14.71 32.85 -10.75
N LYS A 275 15.46 32.68 -9.66
CA LYS A 275 15.27 33.41 -8.39
C LYS A 275 16.59 34.07 -8.01
N ASN A 276 16.59 35.39 -7.84
CA ASN A 276 17.79 36.18 -7.51
C ASN A 276 18.99 35.93 -8.46
N GLY A 277 18.72 35.72 -9.74
CA GLY A 277 19.75 35.41 -10.75
C GLY A 277 20.18 33.94 -10.81
N ILE A 278 19.77 33.11 -9.85
CA ILE A 278 20.09 31.68 -9.78
C ILE A 278 18.94 30.87 -10.40
N TRP A 279 19.27 29.92 -11.27
CA TRP A 279 18.30 29.00 -11.84
C TRP A 279 18.00 27.86 -10.86
N SER A 280 16.73 27.56 -10.63
CA SER A 280 16.32 26.47 -9.74
C SER A 280 15.07 25.75 -10.26
N ALA A 281 15.06 24.43 -10.14
CA ALA A 281 13.89 23.61 -10.40
C ALA A 281 12.91 23.68 -9.23
N VAL A 282 11.61 23.71 -9.54
CA VAL A 282 10.57 23.52 -8.54
C VAL A 282 10.36 22.01 -8.33
N VAL A 283 10.67 21.53 -7.13
CA VAL A 283 10.49 20.14 -6.69
C VAL A 283 9.38 20.02 -5.66
N LYS A 284 8.70 18.87 -5.66
CA LYS A 284 7.57 18.58 -4.76
C LYS A 284 7.74 17.20 -4.14
N ASP A 285 7.17 17.01 -2.96
CA ASP A 285 7.06 15.68 -2.37
C ASP A 285 6.21 14.81 -3.29
N ALA A 286 6.69 13.61 -3.60
CA ALA A 286 6.02 12.66 -4.47
C ALA A 286 4.85 11.97 -3.74
N ILE A 287 3.84 12.77 -3.38
CA ILE A 287 2.61 12.34 -2.70
C ILE A 287 1.41 12.65 -3.58
N VAL A 288 0.58 11.65 -3.80
CA VAL A 288 -0.69 11.75 -4.52
C VAL A 288 -1.81 11.08 -3.74
N LYS A 289 -3.05 11.35 -4.13
CA LYS A 289 -4.23 10.68 -3.59
C LYS A 289 -4.90 9.90 -4.71
N ALA A 290 -5.26 8.65 -4.44
CA ALA A 290 -6.06 7.84 -5.35
C ALA A 290 -7.41 8.52 -5.63
N ASP A 291 -7.77 8.60 -6.90
CA ASP A 291 -9.01 9.24 -7.35
C ASP A 291 -10.25 8.37 -7.06
N GLN A 292 -11.43 8.86 -7.47
CA GLN A 292 -12.70 8.13 -7.31
C GLN A 292 -12.78 6.77 -8.04
N ASN A 293 -11.87 6.52 -8.98
CA ASN A 293 -11.72 5.24 -9.69
C ASN A 293 -10.51 4.44 -9.15
N GLY A 294 -9.99 4.83 -7.98
CA GLY A 294 -8.81 4.23 -7.35
C GLY A 294 -7.50 4.43 -8.11
N LYS A 295 -7.46 5.27 -9.14
CA LYS A 295 -6.24 5.48 -9.93
C LYS A 295 -5.34 6.52 -9.28
N TYR A 296 -4.04 6.29 -9.35
CA TYR A 296 -3.03 7.27 -8.94
C TYR A 296 -1.88 7.31 -9.95
N THR A 297 -1.17 8.44 -10.01
CA THR A 297 0.00 8.61 -10.89
C THR A 297 0.98 9.59 -10.28
N ILE A 298 2.23 9.16 -10.12
CA ILE A 298 3.36 9.99 -9.70
C ILE A 298 4.22 10.27 -10.95
N PRO A 299 4.20 11.49 -11.50
CA PRO A 299 4.98 11.87 -12.67
C PRO A 299 6.37 12.42 -12.32
N ASP A 300 7.19 12.61 -13.35
CA ASP A 300 8.52 13.23 -13.28
C ASP A 300 9.45 12.57 -12.24
N VAL A 301 9.43 11.24 -12.19
CA VAL A 301 10.33 10.44 -11.36
C VAL A 301 11.71 10.33 -12.03
N VAL A 302 12.75 10.50 -11.23
CA VAL A 302 14.15 10.37 -11.66
C VAL A 302 14.69 8.99 -11.29
N PRO A 303 15.81 8.53 -11.88
CA PRO A 303 16.43 7.28 -11.45
C PRO A 303 16.82 7.31 -9.98
N GLY A 304 16.70 6.17 -9.31
CA GLY A 304 16.95 6.02 -7.89
C GLY A 304 16.35 4.74 -7.32
N ARG A 305 16.61 4.50 -6.03
CA ARG A 305 16.07 3.38 -5.27
C ARG A 305 14.88 3.85 -4.42
N TYR A 306 13.73 3.23 -4.62
CA TYR A 306 12.46 3.67 -4.02
C TYR A 306 11.62 2.52 -3.46
N TYR A 307 10.60 2.84 -2.68
CA TYR A 307 9.44 1.97 -2.43
C TYR A 307 8.16 2.80 -2.43
N LEU A 308 7.02 2.15 -2.67
CA LEU A 308 5.70 2.79 -2.56
C LEU A 308 5.15 2.58 -1.16
N LYS A 309 4.68 3.67 -0.56
CA LYS A 309 3.94 3.67 0.69
C LYS A 309 2.49 4.07 0.41
N PHE A 310 1.57 3.15 0.68
CA PHE A 310 0.13 3.37 0.66
C PHE A 310 -0.34 3.66 2.08
N THR A 311 -1.13 4.71 2.26
CA THR A 311 -1.68 5.08 3.57
C THR A 311 -3.20 5.20 3.47
N TYR A 312 -3.91 4.38 4.25
CA TYR A 312 -5.35 4.18 4.14
C TYR A 312 -6.02 4.02 5.51
N GLY A 313 -7.34 4.14 5.57
CA GLY A 313 -8.15 3.98 6.78
C GLY A 313 -9.18 5.10 7.00
N ASN A 314 -9.63 5.24 8.25
CA ASN A 314 -10.61 6.24 8.69
C ASN A 314 -10.09 7.25 9.71
N GLY A 315 -8.79 7.22 10.05
CA GLY A 315 -8.18 8.24 10.88
C GLY A 315 -7.96 9.57 10.14
N GLU A 316 -7.74 10.65 10.90
CA GLU A 316 -7.50 11.98 10.35
C GLU A 316 -6.00 12.28 10.25
N THR A 317 -5.46 12.37 9.04
CA THR A 317 -4.11 12.91 8.80
C THR A 317 -4.09 13.70 7.50
N LYS A 318 -3.26 14.76 7.47
CA LYS A 318 -3.16 15.72 6.37
C LYS A 318 -1.80 15.59 5.68
N TYR A 319 -1.82 15.56 4.36
CA TYR A 319 -0.64 15.62 3.50
C TYR A 319 -0.74 16.80 2.54
N LYS A 320 0.39 17.16 1.93
CA LYS A 320 0.41 18.07 0.78
C LYS A 320 0.71 17.25 -0.47
N ASP A 321 -0.17 17.34 -1.46
CA ASP A 321 0.02 16.65 -2.74
C ASP A 321 1.04 17.38 -3.64
N LEU A 322 1.29 16.83 -4.83
CA LEU A 322 2.12 17.44 -5.88
C LEU A 322 1.70 18.87 -6.27
N ASN A 323 0.43 19.22 -6.08
CA ASN A 323 -0.14 20.54 -6.38
C ASN A 323 -0.15 21.47 -5.15
N ASN A 324 0.48 21.08 -4.04
CA ASN A 324 0.44 21.76 -2.74
C ASN A 324 -0.96 21.81 -2.08
N ASN A 325 -1.93 21.05 -2.57
CA ASN A 325 -3.24 20.96 -1.94
C ASN A 325 -3.15 20.13 -0.67
N ILE A 326 -3.89 20.54 0.36
CA ILE A 326 -4.06 19.71 1.56
C ILE A 326 -5.02 18.57 1.20
N ILE A 327 -4.53 17.34 1.30
CA ILE A 327 -5.30 16.11 1.11
C ILE A 327 -5.39 15.36 2.44
N THR A 328 -6.50 14.67 2.67
CA THR A 328 -6.76 13.88 3.89
C THR A 328 -7.06 12.44 3.54
N ILE A 329 -6.78 11.55 4.49
CA ILE A 329 -7.24 10.17 4.45
C ILE A 329 -8.74 10.13 4.75
N GLY A 330 -9.45 9.25 4.05
CA GLY A 330 -10.87 9.00 4.21
C GLY A 330 -11.27 7.88 3.28
N THR A 331 -10.58 6.75 3.39
CA THR A 331 -10.58 5.67 2.39
C THR A 331 -11.98 5.14 2.16
N LYS A 332 -12.42 5.12 0.90
CA LYS A 332 -13.79 4.77 0.51
C LYS A 332 -13.82 3.76 -0.62
N ILE A 333 -14.67 2.75 -0.44
CA ILE A 333 -15.01 1.80 -1.49
C ILE A 333 -16.03 2.46 -2.42
N LYS A 334 -15.83 2.31 -3.73
CA LYS A 334 -16.75 2.87 -4.73
C LYS A 334 -18.17 2.35 -4.51
N GLY A 335 -19.12 3.29 -4.39
CA GLY A 335 -20.52 2.98 -4.13
C GLY A 335 -20.90 2.94 -2.64
N HIS A 336 -19.93 3.09 -1.73
CA HIS A 336 -20.19 3.20 -0.29
C HIS A 336 -20.13 4.66 0.15
N ASP A 337 -21.07 5.08 1.01
CA ASP A 337 -21.15 6.46 1.50
C ASP A 337 -20.10 6.76 2.59
N ASN A 338 -19.81 5.74 3.42
CA ASN A 338 -18.92 5.84 4.58
C ASN A 338 -17.51 5.36 4.24
N SER A 339 -16.52 5.93 4.93
CA SER A 339 -15.16 5.40 4.91
C SER A 339 -15.11 4.00 5.51
N ILE A 340 -14.14 3.19 5.08
CA ILE A 340 -13.90 1.86 5.65
C ILE A 340 -13.62 1.95 7.15
N ASN A 341 -13.94 0.90 7.91
CA ASN A 341 -13.50 0.80 9.30
C ASN A 341 -12.14 0.08 9.35
N THR A 342 -11.08 0.77 9.75
CA THR A 342 -9.73 0.18 9.79
C THR A 342 -9.63 -1.06 10.69
N SER A 343 -10.50 -1.23 11.69
CA SER A 343 -10.56 -2.45 12.50
C SER A 343 -11.13 -3.68 11.77
N GLN A 344 -11.79 -3.46 10.63
CA GLN A 344 -12.44 -4.48 9.80
C GLN A 344 -11.78 -4.68 8.44
N TYR A 345 -10.73 -3.92 8.11
CA TYR A 345 -10.04 -4.00 6.82
C TYR A 345 -8.52 -4.16 7.02
N LYS A 346 -7.87 -4.74 6.01
CA LYS A 346 -6.44 -4.99 5.91
C LYS A 346 -6.00 -4.92 4.46
N SER A 347 -4.69 -4.86 4.18
CA SER A 347 -4.21 -5.14 2.83
C SER A 347 -4.57 -6.57 2.42
N THR A 348 -4.79 -6.78 1.12
CA THR A 348 -4.83 -8.13 0.58
C THR A 348 -3.41 -8.71 0.45
N ILE A 349 -3.33 -9.99 0.14
CA ILE A 349 -2.07 -10.70 -0.08
C ILE A 349 -1.33 -10.13 -1.29
N MET A 350 0.00 -10.16 -1.22
CA MET A 350 0.85 -9.86 -2.38
C MET A 350 0.93 -11.08 -3.31
N THR A 351 0.89 -10.86 -4.62
CA THR A 351 0.96 -11.90 -5.65
C THR A 351 1.84 -11.48 -6.83
N GLY A 352 2.32 -12.45 -7.61
CA GLY A 352 3.28 -12.19 -8.69
C GLY A 352 4.74 -12.24 -8.22
N GLU A 353 5.64 -11.62 -8.98
CA GLU A 353 7.09 -11.65 -8.72
C GLU A 353 7.49 -10.83 -7.49
N VAL A 354 6.64 -9.87 -7.09
CA VAL A 354 6.83 -9.07 -5.87
C VAL A 354 6.96 -9.93 -4.61
N VAL A 355 6.37 -11.13 -4.59
CA VAL A 355 6.43 -12.07 -3.46
C VAL A 355 7.87 -12.49 -3.18
N ASN A 356 8.68 -12.68 -4.22
CA ASN A 356 10.06 -13.14 -4.10
C ASN A 356 11.05 -11.99 -3.85
N ALA A 357 10.65 -10.74 -4.12
CA ALA A 357 11.52 -9.57 -4.09
C ALA A 357 12.20 -9.36 -2.72
N ASN A 358 11.45 -9.51 -1.63
CA ASN A 358 11.98 -9.33 -0.28
C ASN A 358 13.00 -10.42 0.10
N SER A 359 12.73 -11.68 -0.25
CA SER A 359 13.59 -12.81 0.09
C SER A 359 14.87 -12.89 -0.76
N SER A 360 14.82 -12.41 -2.00
CA SER A 360 15.93 -12.45 -2.95
C SER A 360 16.73 -11.14 -3.00
N ASN A 361 16.26 -10.09 -2.32
CA ASN A 361 16.75 -8.71 -2.49
C ASN A 361 16.76 -8.27 -3.96
N GLU A 362 15.82 -8.82 -4.75
CA GLU A 362 15.60 -8.45 -6.14
C GLU A 362 14.93 -7.08 -6.17
N LYS A 363 15.52 -6.16 -6.92
CA LYS A 363 15.09 -4.75 -6.99
C LYS A 363 14.49 -4.39 -8.35
N THR A 364 14.44 -5.37 -9.24
CA THR A 364 13.90 -5.29 -10.60
C THR A 364 12.54 -5.96 -10.74
N TRP A 365 11.99 -6.54 -9.65
CA TRP A 365 10.68 -7.23 -9.61
C TRP A 365 9.55 -6.40 -10.24
N PHE A 366 9.62 -5.08 -10.09
CA PHE A 366 8.59 -4.17 -10.58
C PHE A 366 8.42 -4.24 -12.10
N LEU A 367 9.47 -4.64 -12.85
CA LEU A 367 9.43 -4.76 -14.30
C LEU A 367 8.49 -5.87 -14.76
N ASP A 368 8.43 -6.96 -14.01
CA ASP A 368 7.48 -8.04 -14.24
C ASP A 368 6.07 -7.66 -13.84
N GLU A 369 5.93 -6.79 -12.84
CA GLU A 369 4.62 -6.30 -12.39
C GLU A 369 4.05 -5.19 -13.28
N ILE A 370 4.80 -4.72 -14.27
CA ILE A 370 4.30 -3.72 -15.21
C ILE A 370 3.12 -4.29 -16.01
N ASP A 371 2.05 -3.49 -16.10
CA ASP A 371 0.80 -3.83 -16.77
C ASP A 371 0.06 -5.03 -16.16
N LYS A 372 0.56 -5.58 -15.04
CA LYS A 372 -0.19 -6.48 -14.17
C LYS A 372 -1.03 -5.65 -13.20
N ASN A 373 -2.04 -6.27 -12.59
CA ASN A 373 -2.85 -5.62 -11.56
C ASN A 373 -2.73 -6.32 -10.20
N ASN A 374 -1.58 -6.93 -9.93
CA ASN A 374 -1.31 -7.58 -8.66
C ASN A 374 -1.16 -6.53 -7.54
N SER A 375 -1.52 -6.92 -6.32
CA SER A 375 -1.23 -6.14 -5.13
C SER A 375 0.27 -6.26 -4.82
N ILE A 376 0.97 -5.12 -4.79
CA ILE A 376 2.42 -5.07 -4.64
C ILE A 376 2.90 -4.68 -3.23
N ALA A 377 1.96 -4.46 -2.30
CA ALA A 377 2.26 -3.94 -0.97
C ALA A 377 1.47 -4.65 0.11
N SER A 378 2.02 -4.68 1.31
CA SER A 378 1.39 -5.26 2.50
C SER A 378 1.54 -4.32 3.70
N ASP A 379 0.65 -4.46 4.67
CA ASP A 379 0.63 -3.64 5.88
C ASP A 379 1.96 -3.76 6.63
N VAL A 380 2.42 -2.62 7.17
CA VAL A 380 3.65 -2.54 7.98
C VAL A 380 3.38 -1.82 9.30
N ASP A 381 2.65 -0.71 9.27
CA ASP A 381 2.38 0.09 10.46
C ASP A 381 0.89 0.37 10.64
N ILE A 382 0.48 0.54 11.89
CA ILE A 382 -0.82 1.11 12.26
C ILE A 382 -0.63 2.28 13.21
N THR A 383 -1.30 3.39 12.92
CA THR A 383 -1.36 4.58 13.76
C THR A 383 -2.74 4.73 14.37
N ILE A 384 -2.79 4.74 15.71
CA ILE A 384 -4.01 4.97 16.50
C ILE A 384 -3.70 6.09 17.50
N ASN A 385 -4.54 7.12 17.59
CA ASN A 385 -4.35 8.24 18.53
C ASN A 385 -2.96 8.90 18.47
N ASN A 386 -2.41 9.05 17.25
CA ASN A 386 -1.05 9.57 16.98
C ASN A 386 0.11 8.69 17.49
N ILE A 387 -0.16 7.44 17.87
CA ILE A 387 0.86 6.45 18.23
C ILE A 387 0.95 5.45 17.08
N THR A 388 2.13 5.35 16.47
CA THR A 388 2.42 4.39 15.41
C THR A 388 3.09 3.16 16.00
N ASN A 389 2.54 1.99 15.68
CA ASN A 389 3.11 0.70 16.05
C ASN A 389 3.27 -0.17 14.79
N ASP A 390 4.24 -1.08 14.83
CA ASP A 390 4.35 -2.17 13.86
C ASP A 390 3.05 -2.98 13.83
N ILE A 391 2.50 -3.27 12.65
CA ILE A 391 1.23 -3.98 12.49
C ILE A 391 1.30 -5.40 13.07
N ASN A 392 2.46 -6.06 13.00
CA ASN A 392 2.68 -7.41 13.52
C ASN A 392 2.64 -7.44 15.06
N SER A 393 2.71 -6.30 15.75
CA SER A 393 2.41 -6.24 17.19
C SER A 393 0.97 -6.70 17.52
N ARG A 394 0.07 -6.72 16.53
CA ARG A 394 -1.25 -7.35 16.64
C ARG A 394 -1.17 -8.87 16.77
N PHE A 395 -0.02 -9.51 16.59
CA PHE A 395 0.14 -10.96 16.78
C PHE A 395 0.83 -11.30 18.12
N ASP A 396 1.07 -10.32 18.99
CA ASP A 396 1.62 -10.53 20.33
C ASP A 396 0.63 -11.34 21.20
N GLU A 397 1.10 -12.42 21.83
CA GLU A 397 0.29 -13.26 22.71
C GLU A 397 -0.37 -12.47 23.87
N ASN A 398 0.25 -11.38 24.32
CA ASN A 398 -0.30 -10.50 25.36
C ASN A 398 -1.65 -9.90 24.95
N ASN A 399 -1.91 -9.75 23.64
CA ASN A 399 -3.17 -9.22 23.13
C ASN A 399 -4.37 -10.11 23.47
N LYS A 400 -4.18 -11.42 23.71
CA LYS A 400 -5.25 -12.32 24.18
C LYS A 400 -5.88 -11.85 25.49
N ASN A 401 -5.19 -11.02 26.27
CA ASN A 401 -5.65 -10.48 27.53
C ASN A 401 -6.25 -9.06 27.40
N ILE A 402 -6.19 -8.45 26.22
CA ILE A 402 -6.79 -7.13 25.97
C ILE A 402 -8.26 -7.33 25.64
N GLU A 403 -9.13 -6.75 26.46
CA GLU A 403 -10.57 -6.84 26.29
C GLU A 403 -11.08 -5.80 25.28
N LEU A 404 -11.77 -6.29 24.25
CA LEU A 404 -12.46 -5.53 23.23
C LEU A 404 -13.89 -5.22 23.72
N ASN A 405 -14.02 -4.18 24.54
CA ASN A 405 -15.29 -3.67 25.05
C ASN A 405 -15.70 -2.34 24.38
N TYR A 406 -16.76 -1.71 24.89
CA TYR A 406 -17.21 -0.39 24.45
C TYR A 406 -16.10 0.68 24.47
N MET A 407 -15.36 0.79 25.57
CA MET A 407 -14.26 1.76 25.69
C MET A 407 -13.09 1.48 24.73
N TYR A 408 -12.75 0.22 24.52
CA TYR A 408 -11.72 -0.15 23.54
C TYR A 408 -12.17 0.31 22.14
N SER A 409 -13.39 -0.02 21.77
CA SER A 409 -13.95 0.31 20.45
C SER A 409 -13.96 1.82 20.21
N THR A 410 -14.46 2.60 21.17
CA THR A 410 -14.51 4.07 21.06
C THR A 410 -13.11 4.71 20.95
N LYS A 411 -12.09 4.17 21.63
CA LYS A 411 -10.72 4.69 21.57
C LYS A 411 -9.94 4.29 20.32
N ASN A 412 -10.29 3.16 19.71
CA ASN A 412 -9.50 2.54 18.62
C ASN A 412 -10.24 2.51 17.27
N ASN A 413 -11.45 3.08 17.19
CA ASN A 413 -12.27 3.03 15.96
C ASN A 413 -11.63 3.76 14.77
N ASN A 414 -10.83 4.80 15.04
CA ASN A 414 -10.20 5.62 14.01
C ASN A 414 -8.71 5.31 13.96
N ALA A 415 -8.27 4.71 12.85
CA ALA A 415 -6.89 4.32 12.67
C ALA A 415 -6.45 4.52 11.22
N ILE A 416 -5.14 4.64 11.04
CA ILE A 416 -4.47 4.75 9.74
C ILE A 416 -3.52 3.56 9.62
N ILE A 417 -3.53 2.88 8.49
CA ILE A 417 -2.57 1.82 8.18
C ILE A 417 -1.64 2.31 7.08
N SER A 418 -0.35 1.99 7.22
CA SER A 418 0.64 2.11 6.16
C SER A 418 0.99 0.74 5.60
N ALA A 419 0.91 0.59 4.29
CA ALA A 419 1.38 -0.58 3.57
C ALA A 419 2.53 -0.20 2.64
N ASN A 420 3.57 -1.02 2.58
CA ASN A 420 4.77 -0.75 1.79
C ASN A 420 4.99 -1.84 0.74
N SER A 421 5.44 -1.44 -0.44
CA SER A 421 6.02 -2.35 -1.42
C SER A 421 7.45 -2.71 -1.06
N PRO A 422 8.02 -3.80 -1.63
CA PRO A 422 9.46 -4.00 -1.65
C PRO A 422 10.20 -2.84 -2.34
N ASN A 423 11.51 -2.78 -2.11
CA ASN A 423 12.38 -1.79 -2.75
C ASN A 423 12.49 -2.05 -4.26
N MET A 424 12.50 -0.99 -5.05
CA MET A 424 12.66 -1.00 -6.50
C MET A 424 13.79 -0.06 -6.93
N ASP A 425 14.60 -0.50 -7.90
CA ASP A 425 15.67 0.28 -8.50
C ASP A 425 15.27 0.77 -9.89
N VAL A 426 14.89 2.05 -9.96
CA VAL A 426 14.54 2.72 -11.21
C VAL A 426 15.82 3.24 -11.84
N HIS A 427 16.19 2.68 -13.00
CA HIS A 427 17.46 2.94 -13.68
C HIS A 427 17.34 3.95 -14.86
N PHE A 428 18.48 4.40 -15.37
CA PHE A 428 18.56 5.29 -16.54
C PHE A 428 18.56 4.48 -17.85
N GLU A 429 17.41 4.43 -18.53
CA GLU A 429 17.16 3.80 -19.85
C GLU A 429 17.50 2.31 -20.06
N TYR A 430 18.49 1.73 -19.39
CA TYR A 430 18.87 0.31 -19.44
C TYR A 430 19.29 -0.20 -18.07
N ILE A 431 19.21 -1.52 -17.88
CA ILE A 431 19.78 -2.22 -16.71
C ILE A 431 21.19 -2.68 -17.13
N PRO A 432 22.23 -2.44 -16.32
CA PRO A 432 23.57 -2.97 -16.59
C PRO A 432 23.54 -4.48 -16.81
N GLU A 433 24.31 -4.98 -17.78
CA GLU A 433 24.34 -6.40 -18.18
C GLU A 433 24.65 -7.34 -16.99
N ASP A 434 25.43 -6.85 -16.03
CA ASP A 434 25.83 -7.58 -14.81
C ASP A 434 24.73 -7.65 -13.72
N GLU A 435 23.65 -6.86 -13.83
CA GLU A 435 22.51 -6.85 -12.89
C GLU A 435 21.28 -7.60 -13.44
N ILE A 436 21.38 -8.18 -14.64
CA ILE A 436 20.33 -9.00 -15.23
C ILE A 436 20.41 -10.41 -14.62
N ASN A 437 19.72 -10.62 -13.50
CA ASN A 437 19.41 -11.97 -13.04
C ASN A 437 18.31 -12.56 -13.95
N SER A 438 18.74 -13.43 -14.86
CA SER A 438 18.02 -14.56 -15.47
C SER A 438 16.54 -14.41 -15.87
N ASN A 439 16.28 -14.65 -17.18
CA ASN A 439 15.04 -15.13 -17.82
C ASN A 439 14.09 -14.13 -18.52
N LEU A 440 14.25 -12.81 -18.38
CA LEU A 440 13.38 -11.85 -19.10
C LEU A 440 13.85 -11.44 -20.50
N LEU A 441 15.06 -11.82 -20.90
CA LEU A 441 15.76 -11.16 -22.02
C LEU A 441 16.59 -12.16 -22.82
N ASN A 442 15.94 -12.93 -23.70
CA ASN A 442 16.57 -13.93 -24.57
C ASN A 442 17.34 -13.35 -25.79
N ASP A 443 17.76 -12.09 -25.77
CA ASP A 443 18.60 -11.53 -26.84
C ASP A 443 19.79 -10.74 -26.26
N PRO A 444 21.00 -11.34 -26.22
CA PRO A 444 22.22 -10.66 -25.77
C PRO A 444 22.70 -9.55 -26.73
N ASN A 445 22.02 -9.29 -27.85
CA ASN A 445 22.35 -8.20 -28.78
C ASN A 445 21.40 -6.99 -28.70
N VAL A 446 20.42 -7.00 -27.80
CA VAL A 446 19.48 -5.89 -27.65
C VAL A 446 19.51 -5.45 -26.19
N ALA A 447 20.18 -4.32 -25.94
CA ALA A 447 19.89 -3.52 -24.76
C ALA A 447 18.38 -3.19 -24.83
N ASN A 448 17.55 -3.89 -24.05
CA ASN A 448 16.11 -3.69 -24.11
C ASN A 448 15.77 -2.40 -23.34
N PRO A 449 15.04 -1.45 -23.96
CA PRO A 449 14.77 -0.16 -23.35
C PRO A 449 13.96 -0.35 -22.06
N LEU A 450 14.43 0.25 -20.96
CA LEU A 450 13.69 0.33 -19.72
C LEU A 450 12.31 0.93 -19.99
N ARG A 451 11.29 0.22 -19.53
CA ARG A 451 9.93 0.75 -19.49
C ARG A 451 9.91 1.91 -18.52
N THR A 452 9.72 3.12 -19.03
CA THR A 452 9.75 4.35 -18.24
C THR A 452 8.41 4.74 -17.63
N ASN A 453 7.35 4.02 -18.01
CA ASN A 453 6.09 4.02 -17.31
C ASN A 453 5.97 2.71 -16.51
N CYS A 454 6.11 2.81 -15.19
CA CYS A 454 5.84 1.73 -14.25
C CYS A 454 4.33 1.74 -13.95
N SER A 455 3.51 1.38 -14.94
CA SER A 455 2.07 1.14 -14.79
C SER A 455 1.82 -0.22 -14.15
N GLY A 456 0.72 -0.38 -13.41
CA GLY A 456 0.34 -1.66 -12.82
C GLY A 456 0.78 -1.85 -11.36
N MET A 457 1.37 -0.83 -10.73
CA MET A 457 1.79 -0.85 -9.33
C MET A 457 0.57 -0.76 -8.38
N SER A 458 -0.26 -1.80 -8.35
CA SER A 458 -1.59 -1.77 -7.73
C SER A 458 -1.57 -2.19 -6.26
N PHE A 459 -2.59 -1.79 -5.51
CA PHE A 459 -2.70 -2.11 -4.08
C PHE A 459 -4.13 -2.55 -3.74
N GLY A 460 -4.26 -3.77 -3.24
CA GLY A 460 -5.55 -4.33 -2.85
C GLY A 460 -5.80 -4.21 -1.35
N ILE A 461 -7.05 -3.96 -0.98
CA ILE A 461 -7.54 -3.94 0.41
C ILE A 461 -8.71 -4.92 0.50
N ILE A 462 -8.77 -5.70 1.57
CA ILE A 462 -9.82 -6.69 1.82
C ILE A 462 -10.38 -6.54 3.24
N GLU A 463 -11.61 -6.98 3.46
CA GLU A 463 -12.15 -7.17 4.81
C GLU A 463 -11.27 -8.15 5.62
N ARG A 464 -11.20 -7.94 6.93
CA ARG A 464 -10.63 -8.90 7.89
C ARG A 464 -11.59 -10.07 8.07
N PRO A 465 -11.09 -11.24 8.51
CA PRO A 465 -11.96 -12.34 8.93
C PRO A 465 -13.01 -11.87 9.95
N ARG A 466 -14.26 -12.24 9.71
CA ARG A 466 -15.38 -11.80 10.54
C ARG A 466 -15.39 -12.56 11.86
N VAL A 467 -15.31 -11.83 12.98
CA VAL A 467 -15.53 -12.38 14.32
C VAL A 467 -17.01 -12.28 14.66
N ASN A 468 -17.65 -13.43 14.86
CA ASN A 468 -19.08 -13.55 15.14
C ASN A 468 -19.31 -14.51 16.31
N ILE A 469 -19.60 -13.98 17.49
CA ILE A 469 -19.99 -14.79 18.64
C ILE A 469 -21.47 -14.56 18.91
N THR A 470 -22.28 -15.60 18.76
CA THR A 470 -23.72 -15.52 19.03
C THR A 470 -24.03 -15.91 20.47
N LEU A 471 -25.04 -15.27 21.06
CA LEU A 471 -25.50 -15.59 22.41
C LEU A 471 -26.91 -16.19 22.35
N ARG A 472 -27.11 -17.30 23.05
CA ARG A 472 -28.43 -17.93 23.23
C ARG A 472 -28.74 -18.07 24.70
N LYS A 473 -30.04 -18.07 25.02
CA LYS A 473 -30.51 -18.20 26.40
C LYS A 473 -31.72 -19.10 26.49
N LYS A 474 -31.70 -20.03 27.44
CA LYS A 474 -32.82 -20.93 27.74
C LYS A 474 -33.09 -21.02 29.24
N ILE A 475 -34.30 -21.44 29.58
CA ILE A 475 -34.69 -21.75 30.96
C ILE A 475 -34.30 -23.20 31.24
N LYS A 476 -33.38 -23.40 32.18
CA LYS A 476 -32.92 -24.74 32.59
C LYS A 476 -33.78 -25.32 33.70
N ASN A 477 -34.21 -24.51 34.67
CA ASN A 477 -35.00 -24.97 35.80
C ASN A 477 -35.90 -23.87 36.36
N ILE A 478 -37.08 -24.24 36.83
CA ILE A 478 -37.98 -23.36 37.59
C ILE A 478 -38.28 -24.04 38.93
N LYS A 479 -38.09 -23.33 40.03
CA LYS A 479 -38.43 -23.76 41.39
C LYS A 479 -39.30 -22.72 42.08
N LEU A 480 -40.46 -23.13 42.59
CA LEU A 480 -41.40 -22.29 43.32
C LEU A 480 -41.68 -22.87 44.70
N THR A 481 -41.37 -22.10 45.74
CA THR A 481 -41.58 -22.46 47.15
C THR A 481 -42.56 -21.48 47.78
N LEU A 482 -43.67 -22.00 48.31
CA LEU A 482 -44.71 -21.23 48.99
C LEU A 482 -44.21 -20.62 50.30
N GLN A 483 -44.93 -19.63 50.83
CA GLN A 483 -44.63 -18.98 52.12
C GLN A 483 -44.53 -19.97 53.30
N ASN A 484 -45.27 -21.09 53.24
CA ASN A 484 -45.22 -22.15 54.25
C ASN A 484 -44.03 -23.12 54.11
N GLY A 485 -43.11 -22.86 53.17
CA GLY A 485 -41.94 -23.70 52.88
C GLY A 485 -42.17 -24.85 51.90
N THR A 486 -43.41 -25.06 51.43
CA THR A 486 -43.74 -26.15 50.49
C THR A 486 -43.27 -25.81 49.07
N THR A 487 -42.45 -26.67 48.46
CA THR A 487 -42.08 -26.52 47.04
C THR A 487 -43.13 -27.18 46.16
N ILE A 488 -43.76 -26.40 45.27
CA ILE A 488 -44.87 -26.85 44.40
C ILE A 488 -44.48 -26.98 42.93
N ILE A 489 -43.33 -26.41 42.54
CA ILE A 489 -42.72 -26.56 41.22
C ILE A 489 -41.22 -26.73 41.46
N ASN A 490 -40.59 -27.72 40.83
CA ASN A 490 -39.13 -27.85 40.76
C ASN A 490 -38.77 -28.76 39.58
N GLY A 491 -38.39 -28.18 38.45
CA GLY A 491 -37.95 -28.94 37.29
C GLY A 491 -37.73 -28.08 36.04
N ASN A 492 -37.15 -28.68 35.02
CA ASN A 492 -36.89 -28.06 33.73
C ASN A 492 -38.21 -27.94 32.93
N PRO A 493 -38.72 -26.72 32.66
CA PRO A 493 -39.99 -26.55 31.97
C PRO A 493 -40.03 -27.19 30.57
N ASN A 494 -38.89 -27.58 30.01
CA ASN A 494 -38.80 -28.29 28.75
C ASN A 494 -39.13 -29.79 28.84
N ASP A 495 -39.19 -30.36 30.05
CA ASP A 495 -39.55 -31.76 30.31
C ASP A 495 -41.08 -31.93 30.39
N GLU A 496 -41.61 -33.03 29.85
CA GLU A 496 -43.06 -33.27 29.71
C GLU A 496 -43.86 -33.33 31.04
N THR A 497 -43.20 -33.44 32.21
CA THR A 497 -43.86 -33.81 33.47
C THR A 497 -43.48 -32.98 34.71
N VAL A 498 -42.98 -31.75 34.57
CA VAL A 498 -42.52 -30.94 35.73
C VAL A 498 -43.64 -30.57 36.71
N SER A 499 -44.77 -30.05 36.22
CA SER A 499 -45.92 -29.69 37.03
C SER A 499 -47.11 -29.38 36.13
N PRO A 500 -48.36 -29.71 36.51
CA PRO A 500 -49.56 -29.30 35.77
C PRO A 500 -49.75 -27.77 35.73
N ASN A 501 -49.00 -27.02 36.54
CA ASN A 501 -49.05 -25.56 36.63
C ASN A 501 -47.94 -24.88 35.82
N VAL A 502 -47.09 -25.63 35.12
CA VAL A 502 -46.03 -25.11 34.25
C VAL A 502 -46.34 -25.51 32.81
N ALA A 503 -46.29 -24.55 31.89
CA ALA A 503 -46.39 -24.81 30.46
C ALA A 503 -45.18 -24.23 29.73
N ARG A 504 -44.48 -25.07 28.96
CA ARG A 504 -43.45 -24.65 28.00
C ARG A 504 -44.12 -23.91 26.84
N ILE A 505 -43.58 -22.75 26.48
CA ILE A 505 -43.89 -22.09 25.20
C ILE A 505 -42.79 -22.42 24.20
N ASN A 506 -41.53 -22.20 24.60
CA ASN A 506 -40.32 -22.63 23.91
C ASN A 506 -39.16 -22.74 24.94
N ASP A 507 -37.94 -23.00 24.49
CA ASP A 507 -36.78 -23.15 25.39
C ASP A 507 -36.48 -21.92 26.26
N SER A 508 -36.82 -20.74 25.77
CA SER A 508 -36.56 -19.45 26.43
C SER A 508 -37.79 -18.91 27.16
N ASN A 509 -38.99 -19.45 26.90
CA ASN A 509 -40.25 -18.89 27.39
C ASN A 509 -41.11 -19.95 28.09
N SER A 510 -41.50 -19.66 29.33
CA SER A 510 -42.35 -20.53 30.13
C SER A 510 -43.47 -19.76 30.81
N LYS A 511 -44.58 -20.46 31.03
CA LYS A 511 -45.76 -19.95 31.72
C LYS A 511 -46.00 -20.73 33.01
N LEU A 512 -46.32 -20.02 34.08
CA LEU A 512 -46.83 -20.58 35.34
C LEU A 512 -48.28 -20.14 35.55
N GLU A 513 -49.16 -21.07 35.87
CA GLU A 513 -50.53 -20.80 36.32
C GLU A 513 -50.65 -21.14 37.81
N LEU A 514 -50.81 -20.11 38.64
CA LEU A 514 -50.84 -20.24 40.10
C LEU A 514 -52.19 -19.81 40.67
N ASP A 515 -52.59 -20.43 41.77
CA ASP A 515 -53.68 -19.91 42.59
C ASP A 515 -53.24 -18.55 43.19
N PRO A 516 -54.11 -17.52 43.22
CA PRO A 516 -53.79 -16.23 43.82
C PRO A 516 -53.22 -16.31 45.24
N THR A 517 -53.64 -17.29 46.04
CA THR A 517 -53.15 -17.53 47.41
C THR A 517 -51.70 -18.02 47.46
N TYR A 518 -51.18 -18.56 46.35
CA TYR A 518 -49.82 -19.09 46.21
C TYR A 518 -48.84 -18.10 45.62
N ILE A 519 -49.28 -16.89 45.29
CA ILE A 519 -48.42 -15.85 44.71
C ILE A 519 -47.74 -15.06 45.84
N TYR A 520 -48.51 -14.56 46.80
CA TYR A 520 -47.98 -13.64 47.81
C TYR A 520 -47.02 -14.34 48.79
N GLY A 521 -45.79 -13.83 48.91
CA GLY A 521 -44.79 -14.35 49.85
C GLY A 521 -44.13 -15.66 49.40
N SER A 522 -44.40 -16.12 48.19
CA SER A 522 -43.74 -17.28 47.58
C SER A 522 -42.40 -16.89 46.98
N ASN A 523 -41.42 -17.76 47.13
CA ASN A 523 -40.09 -17.59 46.57
C ASN A 523 -39.97 -18.35 45.25
N ALA A 524 -39.68 -17.64 44.17
CA ALA A 524 -39.55 -18.21 42.85
C ALA A 524 -38.09 -18.06 42.38
N ILE A 525 -37.53 -19.17 41.91
CA ILE A 525 -36.14 -19.33 41.52
C ILE A 525 -36.12 -19.84 40.09
N VAL A 526 -35.43 -19.15 39.20
CA VAL A 526 -35.25 -19.58 37.81
C VAL A 526 -33.77 -19.71 37.51
N THR A 527 -33.37 -20.88 37.05
CA THR A 527 -32.01 -21.14 36.57
C THR A 527 -32.03 -20.98 35.05
N TYR A 528 -31.24 -20.02 34.58
CA TYR A 528 -31.01 -19.78 33.16
C TYR A 528 -29.70 -20.44 32.72
N MET A 529 -29.66 -20.77 31.44
CA MET A 529 -28.44 -21.22 30.78
C MET A 529 -28.18 -20.33 29.56
N LEU A 530 -27.03 -19.67 29.54
CA LEU A 530 -26.49 -18.93 28.41
C LEU A 530 -25.60 -19.86 27.60
N SER A 531 -25.58 -19.70 26.28
CA SER A 531 -24.68 -20.43 25.39
C SER A 531 -24.05 -19.43 24.44
N ALA A 532 -22.73 -19.27 24.53
CA ALA A 532 -21.95 -18.50 23.57
C ALA A 532 -21.43 -19.44 22.49
N HIS A 533 -21.61 -19.09 21.23
CA HIS A 533 -21.26 -19.92 20.09
C HIS A 533 -20.42 -19.15 19.07
N ASN A 534 -19.29 -19.70 18.66
CA ASN A 534 -18.34 -19.06 17.75
C ASN A 534 -18.59 -19.45 16.28
N GLU A 535 -19.28 -18.57 15.56
CA GLU A 535 -19.60 -18.68 14.12
C GLU A 535 -18.61 -17.86 13.25
N SER A 536 -17.43 -17.55 13.78
CA SER A 536 -16.43 -16.73 13.09
C SER A 536 -15.83 -17.42 11.87
N GLU A 537 -15.23 -16.63 10.99
CA GLU A 537 -14.33 -17.12 9.96
C GLU A 537 -12.96 -17.51 10.55
N LEU A 538 -12.23 -18.35 9.82
CA LEU A 538 -10.87 -18.72 10.17
C LEU A 538 -9.92 -17.53 9.96
N ASP A 539 -9.07 -17.29 10.96
CA ASP A 539 -7.98 -16.33 10.95
C ASP A 539 -6.74 -16.95 11.58
N TYR A 540 -5.56 -16.47 11.20
CA TYR A 540 -4.26 -16.97 11.65
C TYR A 540 -3.34 -15.80 11.98
N ALA A 541 -2.88 -15.74 13.23
CA ALA A 541 -2.03 -14.65 13.73
C ALA A 541 -0.58 -14.78 13.26
N SER A 542 -0.35 -14.58 11.96
CA SER A 542 0.96 -14.72 11.32
C SER A 542 1.14 -13.68 10.23
N GLU A 543 2.33 -13.09 10.21
CA GLU A 543 2.77 -12.20 9.14
C GLU A 543 2.68 -12.88 7.76
N LYS A 544 3.06 -14.16 7.65
CA LYS A 544 3.01 -14.88 6.38
C LYS A 544 1.58 -15.08 5.86
N TYR A 545 0.63 -15.29 6.77
CA TYR A 545 -0.78 -15.40 6.40
C TYR A 545 -1.32 -14.06 5.88
N TYR A 546 -1.02 -12.96 6.56
CA TYR A 546 -1.50 -11.63 6.19
C TYR A 546 -0.79 -11.08 4.93
N LYS A 547 0.49 -11.38 4.72
CA LYS A 547 1.25 -10.91 3.55
C LYS A 547 1.09 -11.79 2.30
N TYR A 548 0.99 -13.11 2.47
CA TYR A 548 1.09 -14.07 1.37
C TYR A 548 -0.01 -15.14 1.39
N GLY A 549 -0.89 -15.14 2.39
CA GLY A 549 -1.94 -16.14 2.54
C GLY A 549 -1.47 -17.51 3.02
N ILE A 550 -0.22 -17.64 3.47
CA ILE A 550 0.32 -18.93 3.91
C ILE A 550 -0.19 -19.23 5.33
N ASN A 551 -0.98 -20.30 5.46
CA ASN A 551 -1.55 -20.78 6.73
C ASN A 551 -0.84 -22.03 7.27
N THR A 552 0.42 -22.24 6.89
CA THR A 552 1.27 -23.31 7.41
C THR A 552 2.52 -22.75 8.07
N ASP A 553 3.07 -23.50 9.04
CA ASP A 553 4.39 -23.24 9.59
C ASP A 553 5.51 -23.56 8.57
N ASP A 554 6.77 -23.31 8.96
CA ASP A 554 7.95 -23.58 8.11
C ASP A 554 8.17 -25.08 7.80
N SER A 555 7.53 -25.97 8.57
CA SER A 555 7.54 -27.42 8.35
C SER A 555 6.39 -27.90 7.49
N GLY A 556 5.48 -27.01 7.08
CA GLY A 556 4.30 -27.32 6.28
C GLY A 556 3.09 -27.82 7.09
N ASN A 557 3.10 -27.71 8.42
CA ASN A 557 1.93 -28.05 9.24
C ASN A 557 0.94 -26.88 9.27
N PRO A 558 -0.38 -27.13 9.25
CA PRO A 558 -1.38 -26.07 9.40
C PRO A 558 -1.19 -25.29 10.70
N LEU A 559 -1.35 -23.96 10.63
CA LEU A 559 -1.40 -23.11 11.81
C LEU A 559 -2.70 -23.36 12.58
N GLU A 560 -2.67 -23.14 13.90
CA GLU A 560 -3.87 -23.14 14.72
C GLU A 560 -4.67 -21.85 14.48
N PRO A 561 -6.00 -21.93 14.25
CA PRO A 561 -6.84 -20.76 14.10
C PRO A 561 -6.90 -19.92 15.37
N ILE A 562 -7.30 -18.66 15.21
CA ILE A 562 -7.49 -17.75 16.33
C ILE A 562 -8.68 -18.18 17.19
N GLU A 563 -8.39 -18.40 18.46
CA GLU A 563 -9.36 -18.56 19.54
C GLU A 563 -9.89 -17.19 19.97
N THR A 564 -11.21 -17.06 20.11
CA THR A 564 -11.88 -15.87 20.64
C THR A 564 -12.49 -16.18 22.00
N LYS A 565 -12.09 -15.43 23.02
CA LYS A 565 -12.57 -15.57 24.38
C LYS A 565 -13.71 -14.61 24.65
N VAL A 566 -14.82 -15.12 25.17
CA VAL A 566 -15.85 -14.27 25.76
C VAL A 566 -15.37 -13.89 27.15
N THR A 567 -15.21 -12.60 27.42
CA THR A 567 -14.63 -12.14 28.70
C THR A 567 -15.71 -11.65 29.67
N LYS A 568 -16.80 -11.06 29.14
CA LYS A 568 -17.91 -10.55 29.95
C LYS A 568 -19.26 -10.65 29.25
N ILE A 569 -20.27 -11.04 30.02
CA ILE A 569 -21.68 -11.06 29.63
C ILE A 569 -22.47 -10.29 30.69
N VAL A 570 -23.38 -9.41 30.29
CA VAL A 570 -24.31 -8.75 31.21
C VAL A 570 -25.68 -9.43 31.15
N ASP A 571 -26.39 -9.49 32.28
CA ASP A 571 -27.82 -9.79 32.33
C ASP A 571 -28.63 -8.67 32.98
N TYR A 572 -29.82 -8.45 32.45
CA TYR A 572 -30.82 -7.48 32.89
C TYR A 572 -32.12 -8.19 33.22
N ILE A 573 -32.55 -8.10 34.48
CA ILE A 573 -33.83 -8.61 34.97
C ILE A 573 -34.79 -7.45 35.19
N ASN A 574 -36.02 -7.56 34.70
CA ASN A 574 -37.07 -6.53 34.83
C ASN A 574 -37.64 -6.36 36.25
N ASN A 575 -36.91 -6.79 37.29
CA ASN A 575 -37.29 -6.68 38.70
C ASN A 575 -36.06 -6.33 39.56
N GLN A 576 -36.05 -5.12 40.15
CA GLN A 576 -34.94 -4.63 40.98
C GLN A 576 -34.74 -5.38 42.30
N ASN A 577 -35.77 -6.06 42.80
CA ASN A 577 -35.73 -6.83 44.05
C ASN A 577 -35.21 -8.26 43.84
N ALA A 578 -34.99 -8.68 42.59
CA ALA A 578 -34.39 -9.97 42.31
C ALA A 578 -32.93 -10.03 42.78
N SER A 579 -32.49 -11.22 43.20
CA SER A 579 -31.11 -11.51 43.53
C SER A 579 -30.53 -12.55 42.57
N TYR A 580 -29.29 -12.31 42.15
CA TYR A 580 -28.52 -13.28 41.38
C TYR A 580 -27.78 -14.21 42.33
N ASP A 581 -27.83 -15.50 42.03
CA ASP A 581 -27.05 -16.54 42.67
C ASP A 581 -26.31 -17.31 41.57
N ASN A 582 -25.02 -17.52 41.78
CA ASN A 582 -24.23 -18.27 40.83
C ASN A 582 -24.15 -19.74 41.30
N GLN A 583 -24.52 -20.65 40.41
CA GLN A 583 -24.40 -22.09 40.67
C GLN A 583 -23.27 -22.77 39.89
N SER A 584 -22.56 -22.04 39.02
CA SER A 584 -21.42 -22.54 38.26
C SER A 584 -20.10 -22.15 38.91
N GLU A 585 -19.18 -23.11 39.07
CA GLU A 585 -17.81 -22.86 39.57
C GLU A 585 -16.97 -21.99 38.60
N ASN A 586 -17.37 -21.90 37.32
CA ASN A 586 -16.62 -21.22 36.25
C ASN A 586 -17.08 -19.78 35.97
N VAL A 587 -17.96 -19.21 36.79
CA VAL A 587 -18.48 -17.85 36.61
C VAL A 587 -18.19 -17.02 37.86
N ILE A 588 -17.74 -15.79 37.68
CA ILE A 588 -17.55 -14.84 38.78
C ILE A 588 -18.35 -13.58 38.46
N PHE A 589 -18.99 -12.99 39.47
CA PHE A 589 -19.66 -11.70 39.32
C PHE A 589 -18.63 -10.58 39.32
N TYR A 590 -18.68 -9.75 38.30
CA TYR A 590 -17.83 -8.57 38.20
C TYR A 590 -18.25 -7.51 39.23
N ARG A 591 -17.25 -6.93 39.90
CA ARG A 591 -17.44 -5.92 40.97
C ARG A 591 -16.73 -4.59 40.68
N GLY A 592 -16.27 -4.37 39.46
CA GLY A 592 -15.60 -3.13 39.05
C GLY A 592 -16.56 -2.08 38.47
N GLU A 593 -15.99 -1.04 37.85
CA GLU A 593 -16.73 0.08 37.28
C GLU A 593 -17.46 -0.33 35.98
N LYS A 594 -18.75 0.01 35.89
CA LYS A 594 -19.59 -0.36 34.74
C LYS A 594 -19.46 0.61 33.55
N THR A 595 -18.90 1.79 33.77
CA THR A 595 -18.75 2.85 32.75
C THR A 595 -17.83 2.46 31.61
N ASP A 596 -16.96 1.46 31.81
CA ASP A 596 -16.04 0.99 30.77
C ASP A 596 -16.74 0.14 29.69
N TYR A 597 -17.93 -0.36 30.00
CA TYR A 597 -18.67 -1.32 29.19
C TYR A 597 -19.87 -0.74 28.47
N PHE A 598 -20.35 0.44 28.87
CA PHE A 598 -21.60 0.98 28.38
C PHE A 598 -21.49 2.49 28.14
N SER A 599 -22.26 2.99 27.16
CA SER A 599 -22.48 4.43 27.03
C SER A 599 -23.41 4.94 28.15
N GLU A 600 -23.36 6.25 28.44
CA GLU A 600 -24.30 6.87 29.39
C GLU A 600 -25.76 6.68 28.99
N GLU A 601 -26.05 6.66 27.70
CA GLU A 601 -27.40 6.42 27.17
C GLU A 601 -27.92 5.03 27.57
N VAL A 602 -27.11 3.99 27.36
CA VAL A 602 -27.46 2.61 27.70
C VAL A 602 -27.64 2.44 29.21
N ILE A 603 -26.74 3.01 30.02
CA ILE A 603 -26.86 2.99 31.49
C ILE A 603 -28.19 3.62 31.94
N ASN A 604 -28.54 4.78 31.38
CA ASN A 604 -29.76 5.50 31.74
C ASN A 604 -31.03 4.78 31.27
N ALA A 605 -31.01 4.20 30.07
CA ALA A 605 -32.14 3.45 29.53
C ALA A 605 -32.43 2.18 30.33
N ASN A 606 -31.37 1.47 30.77
CA ASN A 606 -31.48 0.21 31.48
C ASN A 606 -31.52 0.34 33.02
N LYS A 607 -31.56 1.56 33.59
CA LYS A 607 -31.47 1.81 35.04
C LYS A 607 -32.54 1.12 35.90
N ASN A 608 -33.70 0.82 35.31
CA ASN A 608 -34.82 0.19 36.02
C ASN A 608 -34.70 -1.34 36.08
N TYR A 609 -33.70 -1.93 35.40
CA TYR A 609 -33.44 -3.37 35.43
C TYR A 609 -32.39 -3.69 36.51
N LYS A 610 -32.55 -4.85 37.15
CA LYS A 610 -31.50 -5.41 37.97
C LYS A 610 -30.42 -5.98 37.05
N GLN A 611 -29.22 -5.46 37.16
CA GLN A 611 -28.10 -5.85 36.31
C GLN A 611 -27.00 -6.59 37.06
N GLU A 612 -26.48 -7.66 36.48
CA GLU A 612 -25.29 -8.39 36.94
C GLU A 612 -24.39 -8.72 35.75
N ILE A 613 -23.09 -8.68 35.97
CA ILE A 613 -22.09 -8.95 34.92
C ILE A 613 -21.33 -10.22 35.31
N PHE A 614 -21.33 -11.17 34.41
CA PHE A 614 -20.62 -12.44 34.51
C PHE A 614 -19.28 -12.35 33.80
N MET A 615 -18.27 -12.99 34.35
CA MET A 615 -16.95 -13.12 33.75
C MET A 615 -16.72 -14.58 33.34
N PRO A 616 -17.22 -15.01 32.16
CA PRO A 616 -16.78 -16.27 31.58
C PRO A 616 -15.29 -16.18 31.24
N ASP A 617 -14.56 -17.29 31.42
CA ASP A 617 -13.13 -17.37 31.15
C ASP A 617 -12.83 -18.60 30.29
N VAL A 618 -13.45 -18.64 29.11
CA VAL A 618 -13.32 -19.76 28.15
C VAL A 618 -13.12 -19.21 26.75
N GLY A 619 -12.11 -19.72 26.06
CA GLY A 619 -11.86 -19.40 24.68
C GLY A 619 -12.55 -20.38 23.73
N LEU A 620 -13.04 -19.84 22.63
CA LEU A 620 -13.84 -20.55 21.66
C LEU A 620 -13.14 -20.58 20.30
N LEU A 621 -13.00 -21.76 19.72
CA LEU A 621 -12.53 -21.92 18.34
C LEU A 621 -13.70 -21.77 17.36
N PRO A 622 -13.48 -21.27 16.13
CA PRO A 622 -14.53 -21.19 15.12
C PRO A 622 -15.13 -22.56 14.81
N GLU A 623 -16.46 -22.66 14.72
CA GLU A 623 -17.18 -23.91 14.42
C GLU A 623 -16.71 -24.56 13.11
N CYS A 624 -16.30 -23.74 12.13
CA CYS A 624 -15.82 -24.20 10.84
C CYS A 624 -14.44 -24.90 10.86
N TYR A 625 -13.70 -24.82 11.99
CA TYR A 625 -12.42 -25.52 12.18
C TYR A 625 -12.60 -26.99 12.59
N ASP A 626 -13.29 -27.22 13.71
CA ASP A 626 -13.57 -28.56 14.25
C ASP A 626 -14.91 -28.55 14.98
N ARG A 627 -15.89 -29.29 14.46
CA ARG A 627 -17.24 -29.39 15.03
C ARG A 627 -17.27 -30.16 16.35
N GLU A 628 -16.24 -30.94 16.67
CA GLU A 628 -16.25 -31.84 17.83
C GLU A 628 -15.66 -31.21 19.11
N LYS A 629 -15.11 -29.97 19.08
CA LYS A 629 -14.53 -29.31 20.28
C LYS A 629 -14.66 -27.77 20.32
N SER A 630 -14.95 -27.25 21.51
CA SER A 630 -14.68 -25.87 21.98
C SER A 630 -15.26 -24.68 21.19
N SER A 631 -16.21 -24.87 20.28
CA SER A 631 -16.90 -23.74 19.60
C SER A 631 -18.07 -23.16 20.39
N THR A 632 -18.51 -23.87 21.42
CA THR A 632 -19.65 -23.50 22.26
C THR A 632 -19.30 -23.68 23.73
N GLU A 633 -19.66 -22.71 24.56
CA GLU A 633 -19.60 -22.84 26.02
C GLU A 633 -20.94 -22.44 26.64
N GLU A 634 -21.35 -23.18 27.67
CA GLU A 634 -22.60 -22.95 28.40
C GLU A 634 -22.34 -22.41 29.82
N TYR A 635 -23.09 -21.38 30.21
CA TYR A 635 -22.97 -20.73 31.52
C TYR A 635 -24.32 -20.74 32.23
N GLU A 636 -24.31 -21.09 33.51
CA GLU A 636 -25.53 -21.18 34.31
C GLU A 636 -25.54 -20.16 35.43
N PHE A 637 -26.66 -19.47 35.56
CA PHE A 637 -26.90 -18.57 36.68
C PHE A 637 -28.35 -18.69 37.13
N THR A 638 -28.57 -18.38 38.39
CA THR A 638 -29.89 -18.46 39.02
C THR A 638 -30.35 -17.08 39.46
N VAL A 639 -31.62 -16.79 39.22
CA VAL A 639 -32.28 -15.57 39.68
C VAL A 639 -33.35 -15.96 40.68
N ASN A 640 -33.26 -15.39 41.87
CA ASN A 640 -34.19 -15.58 42.96
C ASN A 640 -35.04 -14.32 43.14
N ASN A 641 -36.33 -14.50 43.38
CA ASN A 641 -37.25 -13.39 43.56
C ASN A 641 -38.40 -13.76 44.52
N LEU A 642 -38.73 -12.83 45.40
CA LEU A 642 -39.88 -12.93 46.30
C LEU A 642 -41.11 -12.33 45.62
N LEU A 643 -42.11 -13.18 45.36
CA LEU A 643 -43.33 -12.77 44.67
C LEU A 643 -44.21 -11.88 45.58
N SER A 644 -44.64 -10.74 45.03
CA SER A 644 -45.55 -9.80 45.70
C SER A 644 -46.55 -9.22 44.70
N ASN A 645 -47.75 -8.87 45.19
CA ASN A 645 -48.84 -8.35 44.36
C ASN A 645 -48.82 -6.81 44.21
N SER A 646 -47.82 -6.10 44.75
CA SER A 646 -47.83 -4.64 44.80
C SER A 646 -47.57 -3.97 43.45
N ASP A 647 -46.90 -4.67 42.52
CA ASP A 647 -46.29 -4.02 41.34
C ASP A 647 -46.94 -4.45 40.01
N GLY A 648 -47.93 -5.34 40.04
CA GLY A 648 -48.66 -5.82 38.85
C GLY A 648 -47.84 -6.69 37.88
N ILE A 649 -46.54 -6.88 38.12
CA ILE A 649 -45.66 -7.75 37.33
C ILE A 649 -45.67 -9.16 37.94
N LEU A 650 -46.47 -10.06 37.36
CA LEU A 650 -46.45 -11.48 37.68
C LEU A 650 -45.58 -12.21 36.65
N GLY A 651 -44.31 -12.38 36.96
CA GLY A 651 -43.30 -12.96 36.08
C GLY A 651 -42.05 -12.11 35.98
N TRP A 652 -41.09 -12.54 35.18
CA TRP A 652 -39.89 -11.76 34.89
C TRP A 652 -39.29 -12.10 33.53
N GLU A 653 -38.67 -11.08 32.95
CA GLU A 653 -37.96 -11.12 31.68
C GLU A 653 -36.49 -10.88 31.97
N SER A 654 -35.64 -11.70 31.37
CA SER A 654 -34.20 -11.74 31.59
C SER A 654 -33.49 -11.58 30.26
N TYR A 655 -32.73 -10.52 30.08
CA TYR A 655 -32.09 -10.15 28.82
C TYR A 655 -30.58 -10.08 29.00
N SER A 656 -29.80 -10.62 28.06
CA SER A 656 -28.36 -10.72 28.15
C SER A 656 -27.67 -10.22 26.88
N GLU A 657 -26.43 -9.76 27.01
CA GLU A 657 -25.57 -9.27 25.94
C GLU A 657 -24.10 -9.63 26.23
N ILE A 658 -23.33 -10.00 25.22
CA ILE A 658 -21.87 -10.08 25.31
C ILE A 658 -21.28 -8.67 25.25
N ILE A 659 -20.60 -8.24 26.32
CA ILE A 659 -20.08 -6.87 26.45
C ILE A 659 -18.55 -6.80 26.41
N GLY A 660 -17.90 -7.94 26.22
CA GLY A 660 -16.45 -8.02 26.07
C GLY A 660 -16.02 -9.36 25.47
N ILE A 661 -15.10 -9.28 24.53
CA ILE A 661 -14.36 -10.42 23.98
C ILE A 661 -12.86 -10.11 23.98
N SER A 662 -12.02 -11.12 23.81
CA SER A 662 -10.61 -10.93 23.47
C SER A 662 -10.15 -11.95 22.44
N ASN A 663 -9.24 -11.53 21.57
CA ASN A 663 -8.55 -12.38 20.61
C ASN A 663 -7.20 -11.74 20.30
N ILE A 664 -6.26 -12.55 19.80
CA ILE A 664 -4.89 -12.10 19.59
C ILE A 664 -4.79 -10.95 18.58
N THR A 665 -5.58 -10.94 17.49
CA THR A 665 -5.53 -9.92 16.42
C THR A 665 -6.21 -8.60 16.77
N LEU A 666 -6.85 -8.51 17.94
CA LEU A 666 -7.63 -7.35 18.38
C LEU A 666 -8.74 -6.99 17.38
N THR A 667 -9.39 -8.00 16.81
CA THR A 667 -10.47 -7.85 15.83
C THR A 667 -11.82 -7.83 16.56
N PRO A 668 -12.60 -6.73 16.49
CA PRO A 668 -13.91 -6.66 17.13
C PRO A 668 -14.95 -7.52 16.38
N GLN A 669 -16.14 -7.68 16.97
CA GLN A 669 -17.25 -8.35 16.28
C GLN A 669 -17.66 -7.59 15.01
N TYR A 670 -18.02 -8.33 13.94
CA TYR A 670 -18.24 -7.73 12.61
C TYR A 670 -19.50 -6.86 12.52
N GLU A 671 -20.54 -7.17 13.30
CA GLU A 671 -21.80 -6.41 13.30
C GLU A 671 -22.29 -6.03 14.71
N CYS A 672 -21.85 -6.75 15.75
CA CYS A 672 -22.27 -6.50 17.12
C CYS A 672 -21.42 -5.40 17.78
N ARG A 673 -22.06 -4.55 18.58
CA ARG A 673 -21.46 -3.43 19.30
C ARG A 673 -21.58 -3.71 20.79
N SER A 674 -20.45 -4.07 21.39
CA SER A 674 -20.39 -4.37 22.82
C SER A 674 -20.98 -3.26 23.68
N GLY A 675 -21.97 -3.62 24.50
CA GLY A 675 -22.58 -2.74 25.49
C GLY A 675 -23.50 -1.69 24.90
N SER A 676 -24.12 -2.00 23.75
CA SER A 676 -25.05 -1.12 23.06
C SER A 676 -26.52 -1.48 23.30
N TYR A 677 -26.80 -2.64 23.91
CA TYR A 677 -28.16 -3.15 24.05
C TYR A 677 -29.03 -2.33 25.01
N ILE A 678 -30.15 -1.79 24.50
CA ILE A 678 -31.20 -1.15 25.29
C ILE A 678 -32.36 -2.14 25.44
N VAL A 679 -32.67 -2.53 26.68
CA VAL A 679 -33.67 -3.56 26.95
C VAL A 679 -35.05 -3.13 26.45
N GLY A 680 -35.66 -3.98 25.63
CA GLY A 680 -36.97 -3.73 25.02
C GLY A 680 -36.93 -2.88 23.74
N ASN A 681 -35.76 -2.41 23.32
CA ASN A 681 -35.55 -1.77 22.02
C ASN A 681 -35.03 -2.79 21.00
N LYS A 682 -35.84 -3.07 19.97
CA LYS A 682 -35.47 -4.02 18.91
C LYS A 682 -34.33 -3.51 18.02
N ASP A 683 -34.16 -2.19 17.91
CA ASP A 683 -33.14 -1.59 17.04
C ASP A 683 -31.72 -1.77 17.60
N THR A 684 -31.61 -2.08 18.90
CA THR A 684 -30.34 -2.39 19.57
C THR A 684 -30.12 -3.88 19.76
N GLN A 685 -31.03 -4.73 19.28
CA GLN A 685 -30.92 -6.18 19.43
C GLN A 685 -30.00 -6.74 18.34
N GLU A 686 -28.90 -7.38 18.76
CA GLU A 686 -27.85 -7.92 17.89
C GLU A 686 -27.66 -9.42 18.14
N ALA A 687 -26.82 -10.09 17.34
CA ALA A 687 -26.65 -11.55 17.38
C ALA A 687 -26.01 -12.06 18.69
N ASP A 688 -25.35 -11.18 19.44
CA ASP A 688 -24.76 -11.44 20.74
C ASP A 688 -25.69 -11.06 21.92
N THR A 689 -26.97 -10.80 21.63
CA THR A 689 -28.02 -10.58 22.61
C THR A 689 -28.96 -11.79 22.71
N ALA A 690 -29.47 -12.06 23.91
CA ALA A 690 -30.40 -13.16 24.15
C ALA A 690 -31.42 -12.81 25.23
N ASN A 691 -32.60 -13.43 25.21
CA ASN A 691 -33.62 -13.21 26.25
C ASN A 691 -34.37 -14.49 26.63
N ALA A 692 -34.93 -14.48 27.84
CA ALA A 692 -35.78 -15.53 28.35
C ALA A 692 -36.87 -14.93 29.25
N THR A 693 -38.08 -15.49 29.18
CA THR A 693 -39.26 -14.96 29.89
C THR A 693 -39.97 -16.05 30.68
N VAL A 694 -40.25 -15.75 31.95
CA VAL A 694 -41.13 -16.56 32.79
C VAL A 694 -42.34 -15.73 33.16
N SER A 695 -43.51 -16.06 32.60
CA SER A 695 -44.76 -15.35 32.90
C SER A 695 -45.58 -16.09 33.95
N ILE A 696 -46.10 -15.38 34.94
CA ILE A 696 -46.94 -15.95 36.00
C ILE A 696 -48.36 -15.40 35.85
N TYR A 697 -49.35 -16.28 35.83
CA TYR A 697 -50.76 -15.92 35.72
C TYR A 697 -51.56 -16.49 36.89
N THR A 698 -52.59 -15.78 37.31
CA THR A 698 -53.60 -16.32 38.22
C THR A 698 -54.51 -17.30 37.46
N SER A 699 -54.79 -18.46 38.05
CA SER A 699 -55.70 -19.44 37.48
C SER A 699 -57.13 -18.87 37.42
N THR A 700 -57.70 -18.73 36.23
CA THR A 700 -59.05 -18.14 36.00
C THR A 700 -60.18 -19.17 35.98
N GLY A 701 -59.90 -20.45 36.21
CA GLY A 701 -60.91 -21.49 36.42
C GLY A 701 -61.70 -21.97 35.18
N GLU A 702 -61.57 -21.38 33.99
CA GLU A 702 -62.32 -21.81 32.79
C GLU A 702 -61.45 -22.02 31.54
N ASN A 703 -61.52 -23.25 30.99
CA ASN A 703 -61.03 -23.71 29.68
C ASN A 703 -59.54 -23.49 29.33
N LYS A 704 -58.72 -24.46 29.75
CA LYS A 704 -57.27 -24.56 29.49
C LYS A 704 -56.83 -24.62 28.01
N ASN A 705 -57.75 -24.87 27.06
CA ASN A 705 -57.42 -25.06 25.63
C ASN A 705 -57.61 -23.81 24.74
N LEU A 706 -58.33 -22.78 25.19
CA LEU A 706 -58.55 -21.55 24.41
C LEU A 706 -57.50 -20.46 24.66
N MET A 707 -56.77 -20.53 25.78
CA MET A 707 -55.81 -19.49 26.18
C MET A 707 -54.45 -19.61 25.50
N ILE A 708 -54.06 -20.81 25.03
CA ILE A 708 -52.85 -21.03 24.22
C ILE A 708 -52.93 -20.24 22.89
N TYR A 709 -54.12 -20.14 22.29
CA TYR A 709 -54.35 -19.40 21.04
C TYR A 709 -54.37 -17.87 21.19
N CYS A 710 -54.77 -17.34 22.36
CA CYS A 710 -54.64 -15.90 22.62
C CYS A 710 -53.16 -15.47 22.81
N ILE A 711 -52.29 -16.40 23.22
CA ILE A 711 -50.87 -16.13 23.48
C ILE A 711 -50.00 -16.31 22.22
N SER A 712 -50.32 -17.23 21.31
CA SER A 712 -49.73 -17.17 19.95
C SER A 712 -50.12 -15.84 19.29
N GLY A 713 -51.32 -15.35 19.58
CA GLY A 713 -51.76 -13.98 19.32
C GLY A 713 -50.84 -12.92 19.93
N VAL A 714 -50.46 -12.96 21.22
CA VAL A 714 -49.57 -11.96 21.87
C VAL A 714 -48.09 -12.10 21.48
N ALA A 715 -47.59 -13.31 21.26
CA ALA A 715 -46.26 -13.52 20.67
C ALA A 715 -46.19 -13.02 19.21
N LEU A 716 -47.30 -13.10 18.45
CA LEU A 716 -47.44 -12.47 17.12
C LEU A 716 -47.91 -10.99 17.18
N ILE A 717 -48.53 -10.54 18.26
CA ILE A 717 -49.00 -9.15 18.46
C ILE A 717 -47.87 -8.30 19.08
N ILE A 718 -46.84 -8.88 19.70
CA ILE A 718 -45.55 -8.22 19.93
C ILE A 718 -44.75 -8.10 18.60
N VAL A 719 -45.23 -8.74 17.52
CA VAL A 719 -44.81 -8.52 16.13
C VAL A 719 -45.76 -7.57 15.38
N VAL A 720 -47.02 -7.30 15.83
CA VAL A 720 -48.01 -6.50 15.07
C VAL A 720 -48.65 -5.28 15.80
N CYS A 721 -48.77 -5.22 17.14
CA CYS A 721 -49.33 -4.06 17.85
C CYS A 721 -48.37 -2.87 18.02
N GLY A 722 -47.11 -3.00 17.58
CA GLY A 722 -46.18 -1.86 17.43
C GLY A 722 -46.63 -0.83 16.39
N LEU A 723 -47.65 -1.13 15.56
CA LEU A 723 -48.16 -0.23 14.52
C LEU A 723 -49.30 0.69 14.97
N ILE A 724 -49.96 0.48 16.12
CA ILE A 724 -51.20 1.22 16.46
C ILE A 724 -51.02 2.28 17.57
N LEU A 725 -50.01 2.19 18.43
CA LEU A 725 -49.84 3.18 19.52
C LEU A 725 -49.03 4.44 19.13
N ILE A 726 -48.28 4.43 18.02
CA ILE A 726 -47.55 5.63 17.55
C ILE A 726 -48.49 6.65 16.87
N LYS A 727 -49.65 6.24 16.34
CA LYS A 727 -50.62 7.19 15.75
C LYS A 727 -51.51 7.93 16.75
N LYS A 728 -51.57 7.50 18.02
CA LYS A 728 -52.50 8.11 19.00
C LYS A 728 -51.85 9.09 19.98
N PHE A 729 -50.52 9.14 20.07
CA PHE A 729 -49.81 10.09 20.94
C PHE A 729 -49.10 11.24 20.20
N VAL A 730 -48.95 11.20 18.87
CA VAL A 730 -48.39 12.33 18.08
C VAL A 730 -49.47 13.26 17.49
N ILE A 731 -50.76 12.91 17.61
CA ILE A 731 -51.89 13.79 17.25
C ILE A 731 -52.85 13.93 18.43
N LYS A 732 -52.33 14.41 19.55
CA LYS A 732 -53.12 15.23 20.48
C LYS A 732 -52.21 16.09 21.34
N ASN A 733 -52.20 17.36 20.94
CA ASN A 733 -51.76 18.56 21.64
C ASN A 733 -50.33 19.04 21.36
N LYS A 734 -50.33 20.25 20.79
CA LYS A 734 -49.39 21.36 20.98
C LYS A 734 -48.49 21.26 22.19
#